data_AF-A0A2N1JQ95-F1
#
_entry.id   AF-A0A2N1JQ95-F1
#
_cell.length_a   1.000
_cell.length_b   1.000
_cell.length_c   1.000
_cell.angle_alpha   90.00
_cell.angle_beta   90.00
_cell.angle_gamma   90.00
#
_symmetry.space_group_name_H-M   'P 1'
#
loop_
_entity.id
_entity.type
_entity.pdbx_description
1 polymer ?
#
loop_
_entity_poly.entity_id
_entity_poly.type
_entity_poly.pdbx_seq_one_letter_code
_entity_poly.pdbx_strand_id
1 'polypeptide(L)'
;MTQFESSRFQNASFLTTKAATVPITPAQETALLGYFSALQKNITAFFIDPSPDNNQNVQNLFNQFHPYLLQFPYQSVATSEFIILQVWPLFNKIPLEFQNISQLLQQLYTALAIFVNELDLSASPATYNTLLQSLTLAMEGTSGPFISGTISTTSTQAIALLNFSTALQQSATAFFENPTPTNNQNLQNLFNQLYPYLLQEFPYHAVAASEFIILQVMPLFTQTPLDFGKIAQLMQQLYGALETFVNELDLSPFPGTYNNLLKNLSLAMEKTGNQPATGAIPITEKETQIWLNFLRGLSTETATFFANPTSANGQTLQSLFNQFFTFFRDYPVLRYASYSYYLSNQVLQTLKAPSISVGKLSNILQQFYAELANFIERLIMDPTSYDELTNLLAAAVGNTASVQGSSGVGPTGPAGPTGPTGATGPTGSGAGPTGPTGPTGATGPTGSGAGPTGPTGPTGATGPTGATGPTGGSTGSTGSTGSTGSTGGTGVFGNVYNTCGTSAVNVIDTRLGIGAVVSTIKTDDFGGAGSQIGSVLVNPNNNLIYASDYSRPLVYVIDRSKAAGGFVVATITVGSYSQKMTLNPVTNYIYVPSQNDNTVSVIDGRLGINGKVLVTIPLGPNTSPRAVAVNTNNNRIYISNYNSQNITVIDGNIGAQSQIIGTIPLTGKYPWGILVDPSTGLLYVNIYSSNIVNVIKPDESLVAGGVIIGTITVGYTPERGILKDPHTNYIYVSSLGTASVSVIDTSKPNGGAVIETITMPHASNTALAMDSATKNIYVGSNGYANISVIDSGRRVSIGTISTYGVCYDVSAF
;
A
#
# COMPACT_ATOMS: atom_id res chain seq x y z
N MET A 1 42.06 -1.79 -35.85
CA MET A 1 40.67 -1.35 -36.05
C MET A 1 40.52 -0.55 -37.34
N THR A 2 41.09 0.65 -37.46
CA THR A 2 41.03 1.44 -38.72
C THR A 2 41.58 0.72 -39.96
N GLN A 3 42.63 -0.11 -39.82
CA GLN A 3 43.16 -0.92 -40.93
C GLN A 3 42.30 -2.14 -41.31
N PHE A 4 41.49 -2.67 -40.40
CA PHE A 4 40.56 -3.78 -40.67
C PHE A 4 39.26 -3.27 -41.31
N GLU A 5 38.85 -2.04 -40.95
CA GLU A 5 37.76 -1.31 -41.60
C GLU A 5 38.14 -0.82 -43.01
N SER A 6 39.41 -0.49 -43.28
CA SER A 6 39.80 0.03 -44.60
C SER A 6 39.85 -1.00 -45.74
N SER A 7 39.95 -2.31 -45.44
CA SER A 7 40.18 -3.34 -46.47
C SER A 7 38.91 -4.02 -46.98
N ARG A 8 37.79 -4.00 -46.23
CA ARG A 8 36.51 -4.61 -46.64
C ARG A 8 35.42 -3.62 -47.08
N PHE A 9 35.56 -2.32 -46.75
CA PHE A 9 34.52 -1.32 -46.98
C PHE A 9 34.73 -0.44 -48.23
N GLN A 10 35.53 -0.85 -49.22
CA GLN A 10 35.76 -0.01 -50.41
C GLN A 10 34.55 0.12 -51.35
N ASN A 11 33.51 -0.72 -51.25
CA ASN A 11 32.34 -0.65 -52.15
C ASN A 11 30.98 -0.84 -51.45
N ALA A 12 30.91 -0.86 -50.12
CA ALA A 12 29.63 -0.99 -49.43
C ALA A 12 29.10 0.40 -49.04
N SER A 13 28.38 1.02 -49.97
CA SER A 13 27.54 2.18 -49.66
C SER A 13 26.40 1.74 -48.73
N PHE A 14 26.63 1.81 -47.42
CA PHE A 14 25.60 1.60 -46.40
C PHE A 14 24.71 2.85 -46.35
N LEU A 15 23.48 2.71 -46.84
CA LEU A 15 22.44 3.72 -46.74
C LEU A 15 22.10 3.92 -45.26
N THR A 16 22.49 5.06 -44.69
CA THR A 16 22.12 5.49 -43.32
C THR A 16 20.67 5.96 -43.19
N THR A 17 19.81 5.66 -44.18
CA THR A 17 18.41 6.06 -44.20
C THR A 17 17.56 5.08 -45.04
N LYS A 18 17.04 3.99 -44.44
CA LYS A 18 15.70 3.46 -44.73
C LYS A 18 15.32 2.26 -43.87
N ALA A 19 14.03 2.23 -43.51
CA ALA A 19 13.29 1.10 -42.95
C ALA A 19 13.51 -0.21 -43.72
N ALA A 20 13.27 -1.35 -43.06
CA ALA A 20 13.35 -2.70 -43.59
C ALA A 20 12.87 -2.80 -45.06
N THR A 21 13.81 -3.06 -45.99
CA THR A 21 13.53 -3.09 -47.44
C THR A 21 13.55 -4.49 -48.05
N VAL A 22 13.85 -5.54 -47.27
CA VAL A 22 13.89 -6.92 -47.79
C VAL A 22 12.98 -7.82 -46.93
N PRO A 23 11.80 -8.21 -47.46
CA PRO A 23 10.95 -9.23 -46.85
C PRO A 23 11.71 -10.54 -46.69
N ILE A 24 11.62 -11.18 -45.52
CA ILE A 24 12.16 -12.53 -45.34
C ILE A 24 11.17 -13.58 -45.86
N THR A 25 11.71 -14.70 -46.34
CA THR A 25 10.91 -15.82 -46.83
C THR A 25 10.38 -16.67 -45.67
N PRO A 26 9.25 -17.39 -45.82
CA PRO A 26 8.75 -18.32 -44.79
C PRO A 26 9.77 -19.41 -44.38
N ALA A 27 10.65 -19.80 -45.31
CA ALA A 27 11.75 -20.71 -45.03
C ALA A 27 12.80 -20.07 -44.10
N GLN A 28 13.08 -18.77 -44.28
CA GLN A 28 13.96 -18.03 -43.38
C GLN A 28 13.33 -17.82 -42.00
N GLU A 29 12.01 -17.54 -41.93
CA GLU A 29 11.28 -17.48 -40.66
C GLU A 29 11.38 -18.80 -39.88
N THR A 30 11.12 -19.92 -40.54
CA THR A 30 11.17 -21.25 -39.92
C THR A 30 12.58 -21.60 -39.45
N ALA A 31 13.60 -21.28 -40.25
CA ALA A 31 14.99 -21.51 -39.89
C ALA A 31 15.42 -20.66 -38.67
N LEU A 32 15.08 -19.37 -38.66
CA LEU A 32 15.37 -18.47 -37.52
C LEU A 32 14.70 -18.95 -36.23
N LEU A 33 13.42 -19.35 -36.28
CA LEU A 33 12.74 -19.95 -35.14
C LEU A 33 13.44 -21.22 -34.65
N GLY A 34 13.88 -22.07 -35.56
CA GLY A 34 14.67 -23.28 -35.25
C GLY A 34 16.00 -22.95 -34.56
N TYR A 35 16.75 -21.98 -35.07
CA TYR A 35 18.01 -21.56 -34.48
C TYR A 35 17.83 -20.91 -33.11
N PHE A 36 16.82 -20.05 -32.91
CA PHE A 36 16.56 -19.43 -31.61
C PHE A 36 16.11 -20.46 -30.57
N SER A 37 15.31 -21.45 -30.97
CA SER A 37 14.94 -22.57 -30.10
C SER A 37 16.15 -23.45 -29.74
N ALA A 38 17.05 -23.67 -30.71
CA ALA A 38 18.29 -24.41 -30.46
C ALA A 38 19.28 -23.63 -29.59
N LEU A 39 19.35 -22.31 -29.73
CA LEU A 39 20.12 -21.41 -28.85
C LEU A 39 19.62 -21.56 -27.43
N GLN A 40 18.31 -21.42 -27.20
CA GLN A 40 17.73 -21.64 -25.88
C GLN A 40 18.14 -22.99 -25.30
N LYS A 41 17.86 -24.08 -26.03
CA LYS A 41 18.07 -25.44 -25.54
C LYS A 41 19.54 -25.70 -25.18
N ASN A 42 20.46 -25.41 -26.10
CA ASN A 42 21.87 -25.80 -25.93
C ASN A 42 22.59 -24.91 -24.92
N ILE A 43 22.27 -23.61 -24.89
CA ILE A 43 22.86 -22.69 -23.93
C ILE A 43 22.34 -22.96 -22.51
N THR A 44 21.04 -23.21 -22.35
CA THR A 44 20.47 -23.61 -21.05
C THR A 44 21.12 -24.90 -20.54
N ALA A 45 21.27 -25.92 -21.41
CA ALA A 45 21.93 -27.17 -21.04
C ALA A 45 23.38 -26.97 -20.59
N PHE A 46 24.13 -26.09 -21.27
CA PHE A 46 25.50 -25.74 -20.90
C PHE A 46 25.59 -25.07 -19.51
N PHE A 47 24.70 -24.13 -19.18
CA PHE A 47 24.73 -23.47 -17.87
C PHE A 47 24.20 -24.36 -16.73
N ILE A 48 23.34 -25.34 -17.03
CA ILE A 48 22.93 -26.38 -16.07
C ILE A 48 24.07 -27.36 -15.80
N ASP A 49 24.70 -27.86 -16.87
CA ASP A 49 25.76 -28.85 -16.83
C ASP A 49 26.83 -28.52 -17.87
N PRO A 50 27.97 -27.92 -17.49
CA PRO A 50 29.03 -27.51 -18.41
C PRO A 50 29.95 -28.70 -18.76
N SER A 51 29.34 -29.84 -19.10
CA SER A 51 30.04 -31.04 -19.54
C SER A 51 30.64 -30.84 -20.94
N PRO A 52 31.72 -31.55 -21.30
CA PRO A 52 32.32 -31.46 -22.63
C PRO A 52 31.30 -31.66 -23.77
N ASP A 53 30.31 -32.51 -23.57
CA ASP A 53 29.23 -32.76 -24.54
C ASP A 53 28.34 -31.53 -24.73
N ASN A 54 27.96 -30.85 -23.65
CA ASN A 54 27.16 -29.62 -23.73
C ASN A 54 27.96 -28.44 -24.30
N ASN A 55 29.25 -28.34 -23.99
CA ASN A 55 30.15 -27.36 -24.63
C ASN A 55 30.21 -27.59 -26.15
N GLN A 56 30.35 -28.86 -26.57
CA GLN A 56 30.40 -29.23 -27.99
C GLN A 56 29.06 -28.97 -28.69
N ASN A 57 27.93 -29.17 -28.01
CA ASN A 57 26.60 -28.86 -28.56
C ASN A 57 26.43 -27.36 -28.86
N VAL A 58 26.90 -26.48 -27.97
CA VAL A 58 26.88 -25.02 -28.20
C VAL A 58 27.78 -24.63 -29.37
N GLN A 59 28.99 -25.19 -29.45
CA GLN A 59 29.88 -24.96 -30.59
C GLN A 59 29.24 -25.47 -31.90
N ASN A 60 28.70 -26.68 -31.93
CA ASN A 60 28.04 -27.23 -33.12
C ASN A 60 26.88 -26.35 -33.60
N LEU A 61 26.13 -25.76 -32.67
CA LEU A 61 25.08 -24.81 -32.99
C LEU A 61 25.65 -23.54 -33.63
N PHE A 62 26.66 -22.92 -33.02
CA PHE A 62 27.26 -21.71 -33.59
C PHE A 62 27.88 -21.98 -34.97
N ASN A 63 28.47 -23.17 -35.21
CA ASN A 63 29.01 -23.55 -36.52
C ASN A 63 27.93 -23.56 -37.62
N GLN A 64 26.68 -23.89 -37.25
CA GLN A 64 25.55 -23.91 -38.17
C GLN A 64 24.88 -22.53 -38.29
N PHE A 65 24.79 -21.82 -37.18
CA PHE A 65 24.05 -20.56 -37.09
C PHE A 65 24.83 -19.37 -37.66
N HIS A 66 26.14 -19.32 -37.42
CA HIS A 66 27.00 -18.23 -37.89
C HIS A 66 26.98 -18.06 -39.42
N PRO A 67 27.19 -19.10 -40.25
CA PRO A 67 27.09 -18.97 -41.71
C PRO A 67 25.69 -18.60 -42.20
N TYR A 68 24.65 -18.96 -41.45
CA TYR A 68 23.27 -18.63 -41.77
C TYR A 68 22.98 -17.14 -41.55
N LEU A 69 23.44 -16.57 -40.43
CA LEU A 69 23.30 -15.13 -40.14
C LEU A 69 23.95 -14.25 -41.20
N LEU A 70 25.10 -14.66 -41.75
CA LEU A 70 25.83 -13.89 -42.77
C LEU A 70 25.07 -13.74 -44.11
N GLN A 71 23.93 -14.42 -44.27
CA GLN A 71 23.05 -14.25 -45.44
C GLN A 71 22.27 -12.93 -45.39
N PHE A 72 22.25 -12.25 -44.25
CA PHE A 72 21.48 -11.02 -44.02
C PHE A 72 22.40 -9.78 -44.00
N PRO A 73 22.10 -8.71 -44.75
CA PRO A 73 23.01 -7.58 -44.95
C PRO A 73 22.83 -6.48 -43.87
N TYR A 74 22.73 -6.84 -42.59
CA TYR A 74 22.46 -5.89 -41.51
C TYR A 74 23.65 -5.64 -40.57
N GLN A 75 23.72 -4.47 -39.96
CA GLN A 75 24.80 -4.11 -39.03
C GLN A 75 24.74 -4.92 -37.72
N SER A 76 23.53 -5.28 -37.29
CA SER A 76 23.29 -6.19 -36.16
C SER A 76 23.87 -7.58 -36.39
N VAL A 77 23.90 -8.06 -37.64
CA VAL A 77 24.48 -9.35 -38.03
C VAL A 77 25.98 -9.31 -37.90
N ALA A 78 26.64 -8.24 -38.35
CA ALA A 78 28.09 -8.04 -38.16
C ALA A 78 28.47 -7.98 -36.68
N THR A 79 27.61 -7.34 -35.86
CA THR A 79 27.77 -7.29 -34.40
C THR A 79 27.64 -8.69 -33.79
N SER A 80 26.64 -9.47 -34.22
CA SER A 80 26.42 -10.85 -33.78
C SER A 80 27.59 -11.77 -34.17
N GLU A 81 28.11 -11.65 -35.39
CA GLU A 81 29.31 -12.36 -35.86
C GLU A 81 30.51 -12.08 -34.96
N PHE A 82 30.79 -10.81 -34.68
CA PHE A 82 31.91 -10.42 -33.84
C PHE A 82 31.82 -11.09 -32.46
N ILE A 83 30.63 -11.06 -31.85
CA ILE A 83 30.40 -11.64 -30.53
C ILE A 83 30.52 -13.17 -30.55
N ILE A 84 29.98 -13.84 -31.57
CA ILE A 84 30.12 -15.30 -31.75
C ILE A 84 31.60 -15.68 -31.80
N LEU A 85 32.43 -14.93 -32.55
CA LEU A 85 33.87 -15.19 -32.65
C LEU A 85 34.62 -14.95 -31.33
N GLN A 86 34.13 -14.06 -30.45
CA GLN A 86 34.72 -13.85 -29.12
C GLN A 86 34.32 -14.95 -28.12
N VAL A 87 33.06 -15.38 -28.13
CA VAL A 87 32.56 -16.37 -27.15
C VAL A 87 32.99 -17.79 -27.52
N TRP A 88 33.11 -18.09 -28.82
CA TRP A 88 33.49 -19.40 -29.34
C TRP A 88 34.69 -20.06 -28.63
N PRO A 89 35.87 -19.42 -28.55
CA PRO A 89 37.05 -20.05 -27.95
C PRO A 89 36.91 -20.27 -26.44
N LEU A 90 36.00 -19.57 -25.77
CA LEU A 90 35.85 -19.66 -24.32
C LEU A 90 35.29 -21.00 -23.86
N PHE A 91 34.51 -21.70 -24.71
CA PHE A 91 33.98 -23.04 -24.42
C PHE A 91 35.07 -24.14 -24.36
N ASN A 92 36.29 -23.84 -24.82
CA ASN A 92 37.44 -24.74 -24.78
C ASN A 92 38.43 -24.41 -23.64
N LYS A 93 38.17 -23.35 -22.86
CA LYS A 93 39.05 -22.96 -21.74
C LYS A 93 38.83 -23.86 -20.52
N ILE A 94 39.92 -24.20 -19.83
CA ILE A 94 39.91 -24.88 -18.54
C ILE A 94 40.79 -24.06 -17.58
N PRO A 95 40.24 -23.43 -16.52
CA PRO A 95 38.82 -23.41 -16.15
C PRO A 95 37.96 -22.56 -17.11
N LEU A 96 36.66 -22.87 -17.19
CA LEU A 96 35.70 -22.10 -17.98
C LEU A 96 35.51 -20.69 -17.42
N GLU A 97 35.51 -19.68 -18.29
CA GLU A 97 35.28 -18.28 -17.92
C GLU A 97 33.77 -17.95 -17.96
N PHE A 98 32.98 -18.54 -17.04
CA PHE A 98 31.51 -18.46 -17.06
C PHE A 98 30.95 -17.04 -17.13
N GLN A 99 31.55 -16.08 -16.41
CA GLN A 99 31.11 -14.68 -16.46
C GLN A 99 31.33 -14.06 -17.84
N ASN A 100 32.49 -14.28 -18.47
CA ASN A 100 32.79 -13.77 -19.81
C ASN A 100 31.89 -14.43 -20.86
N ILE A 101 31.65 -15.74 -20.73
CA ILE A 101 30.75 -16.50 -21.62
C ILE A 101 29.33 -15.94 -21.50
N SER A 102 28.81 -15.80 -20.28
CA SER A 102 27.47 -15.25 -20.01
C SER A 102 27.32 -13.83 -20.57
N GLN A 103 28.27 -12.94 -20.31
CA GLN A 103 28.22 -11.56 -20.78
C GLN A 103 28.24 -11.46 -22.31
N LEU A 104 29.10 -12.23 -22.99
CA LEU A 104 29.15 -12.23 -24.45
C LEU A 104 27.87 -12.84 -25.04
N LEU A 105 27.29 -13.88 -24.41
CA LEU A 105 26.02 -14.42 -24.87
C LEU A 105 24.88 -13.41 -24.74
N GLN A 106 24.77 -12.68 -23.63
CA GLN A 106 23.78 -11.62 -23.47
C GLN A 106 23.92 -10.53 -24.54
N GLN A 107 25.16 -10.13 -24.86
CA GLN A 107 25.42 -9.22 -25.97
C GLN A 107 24.98 -9.81 -27.32
N LEU A 108 25.22 -11.11 -27.54
CA LEU A 108 24.80 -11.80 -28.75
C LEU A 108 23.27 -11.76 -28.90
N TYR A 109 22.52 -12.10 -27.86
CA TYR A 109 21.05 -12.06 -27.92
C TYR A 109 20.50 -10.65 -28.12
N THR A 110 21.17 -9.64 -27.56
CA THR A 110 20.82 -8.23 -27.82
C THR A 110 21.01 -7.88 -29.29
N ALA A 111 22.16 -8.26 -29.88
CA ALA A 111 22.42 -8.06 -31.29
C ALA A 111 21.43 -8.82 -32.18
N LEU A 112 21.04 -10.03 -31.79
CA LEU A 112 20.01 -10.82 -32.48
C LEU A 112 18.60 -10.23 -32.37
N ALA A 113 18.26 -9.58 -31.27
CA ALA A 113 16.97 -8.91 -31.13
C ALA A 113 16.89 -7.62 -31.96
N ILE A 114 18.01 -6.88 -32.06
CA ILE A 114 18.14 -5.76 -33.01
C ILE A 114 18.00 -6.27 -34.44
N PHE A 115 18.65 -7.39 -34.76
CA PHE A 115 18.49 -8.05 -36.05
C PHE A 115 17.02 -8.39 -36.36
N VAL A 116 16.26 -8.96 -35.41
CA VAL A 116 14.82 -9.23 -35.59
C VAL A 116 14.02 -7.95 -35.86
N ASN A 117 14.38 -6.83 -35.23
CA ASN A 117 13.75 -5.52 -35.48
C ASN A 117 14.08 -4.94 -36.86
N GLU A 118 15.18 -5.36 -37.48
CA GLU A 118 15.58 -4.93 -38.83
C GLU A 118 14.94 -5.80 -39.93
N LEU A 119 14.32 -6.93 -39.59
CA LEU A 119 13.60 -7.79 -40.53
C LEU A 119 12.25 -7.14 -40.93
N ASP A 120 11.93 -7.16 -42.23
CA ASP A 120 10.59 -6.80 -42.69
C ASP A 120 9.63 -7.98 -42.45
N LEU A 121 9.03 -7.98 -41.26
CA LEU A 121 8.05 -8.96 -40.78
C LEU A 121 6.61 -8.40 -40.83
N SER A 122 6.38 -7.34 -41.58
CA SER A 122 5.07 -6.66 -41.68
C SER A 122 3.93 -7.58 -42.14
N ALA A 123 4.25 -8.64 -42.89
CA ALA A 123 3.30 -9.65 -43.33
C ALA A 123 2.94 -10.71 -42.26
N SER A 124 3.70 -10.83 -41.17
CA SER A 124 3.44 -11.79 -40.09
C SER A 124 3.81 -11.24 -38.70
N PRO A 125 2.96 -10.37 -38.10
CA PRO A 125 3.16 -9.83 -36.75
C PRO A 125 3.26 -10.92 -35.66
N ALA A 126 2.64 -12.09 -35.89
CA ALA A 126 2.75 -13.25 -35.02
C ALA A 126 4.18 -13.81 -35.01
N THR A 127 4.81 -13.97 -36.19
CA THR A 127 6.19 -14.47 -36.31
C THR A 127 7.17 -13.53 -35.59
N TYR A 128 7.01 -12.21 -35.73
CA TYR A 128 7.83 -11.23 -35.02
C TYR A 128 7.81 -11.43 -33.49
N ASN A 129 6.60 -11.56 -32.91
CA ASN A 129 6.45 -11.79 -31.48
C ASN A 129 7.02 -13.14 -31.05
N THR A 130 6.85 -14.19 -31.86
CA THR A 130 7.41 -15.52 -31.55
C THR A 130 8.94 -15.53 -31.61
N LEU A 131 9.55 -14.89 -32.60
CA LEU A 131 11.01 -14.77 -32.70
C LEU A 131 11.60 -14.04 -31.49
N LEU A 132 10.98 -12.93 -31.09
CA LEU A 132 11.41 -12.15 -29.93
C LEU A 132 11.22 -12.94 -28.62
N GLN A 133 10.11 -13.67 -28.50
CA GLN A 133 9.85 -14.55 -27.36
C GLN A 133 10.88 -15.69 -27.27
N SER A 134 11.22 -16.33 -28.39
CA SER A 134 12.26 -17.38 -28.41
C SER A 134 13.63 -16.85 -28.03
N LEU A 135 14.00 -15.63 -28.44
CA LEU A 135 15.24 -14.99 -28.00
C LEU A 135 15.22 -14.63 -26.50
N THR A 136 14.07 -14.19 -25.99
CA THR A 136 13.88 -13.91 -24.56
C THR A 136 14.11 -15.17 -23.74
N LEU A 137 13.44 -16.27 -24.12
CA LEU A 137 13.58 -17.57 -23.48
C LEU A 137 15.01 -18.14 -23.62
N ALA A 138 15.70 -17.82 -24.71
CA ALA A 138 17.09 -18.23 -24.92
C ALA A 138 18.08 -17.45 -24.05
N MET A 139 17.79 -16.18 -23.77
CA MET A 139 18.56 -15.35 -22.83
C MET A 139 18.42 -15.79 -21.39
N GLU A 140 17.22 -16.19 -20.97
CA GLU A 140 16.98 -16.77 -19.64
C GLU A 140 18.03 -17.88 -19.37
N GLY A 141 18.24 -18.78 -20.33
CA GLY A 141 19.25 -19.84 -20.24
C GLY A 141 20.74 -19.44 -20.14
N THR A 142 21.09 -18.15 -20.20
CA THR A 142 22.49 -17.66 -20.26
C THR A 142 23.04 -17.07 -18.97
N SER A 143 22.18 -16.87 -17.97
CA SER A 143 22.46 -16.00 -16.83
C SER A 143 22.77 -16.84 -15.60
N GLY A 144 24.05 -16.90 -15.24
CA GLY A 144 24.54 -17.44 -13.97
C GLY A 144 24.29 -18.95 -13.73
N PRO A 145 24.80 -19.48 -12.60
CA PRO A 145 24.48 -20.84 -12.16
C PRO A 145 23.00 -20.92 -11.76
N PHE A 146 22.32 -22.02 -12.11
CA PHE A 146 21.04 -22.38 -11.49
C PHE A 146 21.27 -22.60 -9.99
N ILE A 147 20.82 -21.67 -9.15
CA ILE A 147 20.83 -21.87 -7.71
C ILE A 147 19.63 -22.76 -7.38
N SER A 148 19.89 -23.95 -6.81
CA SER A 148 18.86 -24.72 -6.14
C SER A 148 18.59 -24.06 -4.77
N GLY A 149 17.61 -23.16 -4.72
CA GLY A 149 17.25 -22.40 -3.52
C GLY A 149 17.13 -20.88 -3.77
N THR A 150 16.89 -20.12 -2.70
CA THR A 150 16.72 -18.66 -2.76
C THR A 150 18.08 -17.93 -2.88
N ILE A 151 18.12 -16.84 -3.65
CA ILE A 151 19.31 -16.01 -3.86
C ILE A 151 19.61 -15.20 -2.59
N SER A 152 20.71 -15.51 -1.90
CA SER A 152 21.13 -14.75 -0.71
C SER A 152 21.33 -13.27 -1.05
N THR A 153 20.60 -12.39 -0.37
CA THR A 153 20.61 -10.95 -0.65
C THR A 153 21.24 -10.19 0.51
N THR A 154 22.20 -9.31 0.24
CA THR A 154 22.81 -8.44 1.27
C THR A 154 21.89 -7.27 1.63
N SER A 155 22.11 -6.62 2.77
CA SER A 155 21.34 -5.42 3.15
C SER A 155 21.48 -4.27 2.14
N THR A 156 22.69 -4.07 1.60
CA THR A 156 22.95 -3.06 0.56
C THR A 156 22.16 -3.35 -0.71
N GLN A 157 22.15 -4.61 -1.15
CA GLN A 157 21.40 -5.06 -2.32
C GLN A 157 19.89 -4.92 -2.12
N ALA A 158 19.37 -5.30 -0.95
CA ALA A 158 17.96 -5.17 -0.61
C ALA A 158 17.50 -3.70 -0.60
N ILE A 159 18.32 -2.78 -0.04
CA ILE A 159 18.03 -1.34 -0.04
C ILE A 159 18.08 -0.75 -1.45
N ALA A 160 19.08 -1.11 -2.26
CA ALA A 160 19.21 -0.63 -3.62
C ALA A 160 18.05 -1.10 -4.50
N LEU A 161 17.65 -2.38 -4.43
CA LEU A 161 16.46 -2.88 -5.12
C LEU A 161 15.18 -2.15 -4.67
N LEU A 162 15.03 -1.86 -3.38
CA LEU A 162 13.89 -1.11 -2.86
C LEU A 162 13.86 0.31 -3.44
N ASN A 163 15.01 0.98 -3.49
CA ASN A 163 15.14 2.32 -4.10
C ASN A 163 14.81 2.28 -5.60
N PHE A 164 15.31 1.28 -6.34
CA PHE A 164 15.01 1.11 -7.75
C PHE A 164 13.53 0.85 -8.01
N SER A 165 12.89 -0.04 -7.25
CA SER A 165 11.45 -0.30 -7.40
C SER A 165 10.60 0.94 -7.10
N THR A 166 11.01 1.75 -6.11
CA THR A 166 10.34 3.01 -5.76
C THR A 166 10.49 4.04 -6.87
N ALA A 167 11.72 4.23 -7.36
CA ALA A 167 12.00 5.15 -8.46
C ALA A 167 11.30 4.73 -9.76
N LEU A 168 11.20 3.41 -10.01
CA LEU A 168 10.49 2.83 -11.14
C LEU A 168 9.00 3.12 -11.07
N GLN A 169 8.40 2.91 -9.91
CA GLN A 169 7.00 3.25 -9.67
C GLN A 169 6.73 4.75 -9.92
N GLN A 170 7.54 5.65 -9.37
CA GLN A 170 7.37 7.10 -9.52
C GLN A 170 7.57 7.56 -10.97
N SER A 171 8.67 7.13 -11.60
CA SER A 171 9.03 7.57 -12.96
C SER A 171 8.07 7.02 -14.01
N ALA A 172 7.63 5.77 -13.85
CA ALA A 172 6.62 5.19 -14.73
C ALA A 172 5.27 5.90 -14.57
N THR A 173 4.85 6.17 -13.33
CA THR A 173 3.61 6.94 -13.07
C THR A 173 3.67 8.31 -13.72
N ALA A 174 4.76 9.06 -13.52
CA ALA A 174 4.94 10.38 -14.12
C ALA A 174 4.96 10.34 -15.65
N PHE A 175 5.59 9.34 -16.25
CA PHE A 175 5.63 9.14 -17.70
C PHE A 175 4.24 8.88 -18.27
N PHE A 176 3.48 7.93 -17.70
CA PHE A 176 2.18 7.53 -18.23
C PHE A 176 1.04 8.50 -17.90
N GLU A 177 1.12 9.23 -16.78
CA GLU A 177 0.13 10.26 -16.44
C GLU A 177 0.37 11.57 -17.22
N ASN A 178 1.63 11.93 -17.51
CA ASN A 178 1.98 13.16 -18.21
C ASN A 178 3.29 13.01 -19.02
N PRO A 179 3.22 12.57 -20.29
CA PRO A 179 4.41 12.22 -21.07
C PRO A 179 5.12 13.45 -21.65
N THR A 180 5.78 14.21 -20.78
CA THR A 180 6.66 15.32 -21.14
C THR A 180 8.06 14.84 -21.51
N PRO A 181 8.83 15.58 -22.32
CA PRO A 181 10.23 15.23 -22.61
C PRO A 181 11.06 14.99 -21.34
N THR A 182 10.79 15.74 -20.27
CA THR A 182 11.41 15.57 -18.95
C THR A 182 11.06 14.22 -18.31
N ASN A 183 9.78 13.84 -18.30
CA ASN A 183 9.36 12.56 -17.72
C ASN A 183 9.88 11.36 -18.53
N ASN A 184 9.94 11.50 -19.85
CA ASN A 184 10.54 10.51 -20.74
C ASN A 184 12.03 10.32 -20.43
N GLN A 185 12.76 11.42 -20.21
CA GLN A 185 14.18 11.39 -19.87
C GLN A 185 14.42 10.78 -18.47
N ASN A 186 13.55 11.07 -17.50
CA ASN A 186 13.66 10.53 -16.15
C ASN A 186 13.53 9.00 -16.13
N LEU A 187 12.53 8.46 -16.84
CA LEU A 187 12.33 7.02 -16.94
C LEU A 187 13.47 6.32 -17.70
N GLN A 188 13.98 6.94 -18.78
CA GLN A 188 15.18 6.45 -19.47
C GLN A 188 16.43 6.46 -18.58
N ASN A 189 16.65 7.54 -17.83
CA ASN A 189 17.79 7.65 -16.91
C ASN A 189 17.74 6.58 -15.82
N LEU A 190 16.54 6.24 -15.34
CA LEU A 190 16.36 5.16 -14.39
C LEU A 190 16.75 3.81 -14.99
N PHE A 191 16.34 3.50 -16.22
CA PHE A 191 16.74 2.26 -16.89
C PHE A 191 18.24 2.17 -17.15
N ASN A 192 18.87 3.30 -17.51
CA ASN A 192 20.32 3.39 -17.63
C ASN A 192 21.05 3.11 -16.31
N GLN A 193 20.39 3.23 -15.15
CA GLN A 193 20.95 2.89 -13.84
C GLN A 193 20.57 1.46 -13.40
N LEU A 194 19.32 1.05 -13.63
CA LEU A 194 18.82 -0.26 -13.23
C LEU A 194 19.47 -1.40 -14.00
N TYR A 195 19.63 -1.25 -15.33
CA TYR A 195 20.23 -2.27 -16.19
C TYR A 195 21.64 -2.67 -15.74
N PRO A 196 22.63 -1.75 -15.61
CA PRO A 196 23.97 -2.14 -15.19
C PRO A 196 24.02 -2.63 -13.74
N TYR A 197 23.10 -2.18 -12.88
CA TYR A 197 23.00 -2.64 -11.50
C TYR A 197 22.57 -4.11 -11.40
N LEU A 198 21.50 -4.49 -12.10
CA LEU A 198 21.04 -5.89 -12.14
C LEU A 198 22.15 -6.81 -12.65
N LEU A 199 22.83 -6.39 -13.72
CA LEU A 199 23.91 -7.14 -14.34
C LEU A 199 25.12 -7.36 -13.42
N GLN A 200 25.49 -6.35 -12.63
CA GLN A 200 26.67 -6.41 -11.77
C GLN A 200 26.40 -7.11 -10.44
N GLU A 201 25.25 -6.82 -9.82
CA GLU A 201 24.96 -7.26 -8.45
C GLU A 201 24.21 -8.60 -8.39
N PHE A 202 23.52 -8.97 -9.47
CA PHE A 202 22.71 -10.18 -9.52
C PHE A 202 22.97 -10.98 -10.81
N PRO A 203 24.18 -11.54 -11.01
CA PRO A 203 24.51 -12.33 -12.20
C PRO A 203 23.85 -13.73 -12.15
N TYR A 204 22.52 -13.78 -12.02
CA TYR A 204 21.69 -14.97 -11.83
C TYR A 204 20.60 -15.08 -12.90
N HIS A 205 20.11 -16.30 -13.13
CA HIS A 205 19.06 -16.59 -14.11
C HIS A 205 17.82 -15.69 -13.97
N ALA A 206 17.50 -15.41 -12.71
CA ALA A 206 16.32 -14.69 -12.27
C ALA A 206 16.17 -13.27 -12.87
N VAL A 207 17.26 -12.57 -13.24
CA VAL A 207 17.19 -11.17 -13.72
C VAL A 207 17.20 -11.02 -15.24
N ALA A 208 17.55 -12.05 -16.01
CA ALA A 208 17.79 -11.91 -17.45
C ALA A 208 16.56 -11.46 -18.25
N ALA A 209 15.37 -11.92 -17.87
CA ALA A 209 14.13 -11.45 -18.49
C ALA A 209 13.97 -9.93 -18.28
N SER A 210 14.28 -9.42 -17.08
CA SER A 210 14.20 -7.98 -16.77
C SER A 210 15.23 -7.18 -17.58
N GLU A 211 16.46 -7.67 -17.66
CA GLU A 211 17.54 -7.05 -18.44
C GLU A 211 17.18 -6.93 -19.92
N PHE A 212 16.66 -8.00 -20.50
CA PHE A 212 16.25 -8.01 -21.91
C PHE A 212 15.14 -7.02 -22.19
N ILE A 213 14.10 -7.00 -21.35
CA ILE A 213 12.95 -6.12 -21.55
C ILE A 213 13.36 -4.65 -21.42
N ILE A 214 14.30 -4.32 -20.52
CA ILE A 214 14.86 -2.97 -20.43
C ILE A 214 15.55 -2.57 -21.75
N LEU A 215 16.34 -3.47 -22.34
CA LEU A 215 16.98 -3.22 -23.63
C LEU A 215 16.00 -3.07 -24.80
N GLN A 216 14.82 -3.71 -24.73
CA GLN A 216 13.74 -3.53 -25.71
C GLN A 216 13.00 -2.20 -25.54
N VAL A 217 12.80 -1.75 -24.30
CA VAL A 217 12.09 -0.50 -23.96
C VAL A 217 12.92 0.73 -24.30
N MET A 218 14.22 0.70 -24.03
CA MET A 218 15.10 1.86 -24.12
C MET A 218 15.10 2.56 -25.50
N PRO A 219 15.20 1.85 -26.64
CA PRO A 219 15.14 2.47 -27.96
C PRO A 219 13.80 3.14 -28.28
N LEU A 220 12.70 2.73 -27.64
CA LEU A 220 11.37 3.28 -27.94
C LEU A 220 11.22 4.72 -27.47
N PHE A 221 11.99 5.15 -26.47
CA PHE A 221 11.93 6.51 -25.97
C PHE A 221 12.59 7.56 -26.88
N THR A 222 13.34 7.13 -27.90
CA THR A 222 13.96 8.02 -28.89
C THR A 222 13.15 8.11 -30.19
N GLN A 223 12.06 7.34 -30.30
CA GLN A 223 11.18 7.34 -31.46
C GLN A 223 10.29 8.57 -31.49
N THR A 224 10.02 9.08 -32.70
CA THR A 224 9.08 10.19 -32.92
C THR A 224 8.09 9.82 -34.04
N PRO A 225 6.78 9.69 -33.74
CA PRO A 225 6.14 9.77 -32.42
C PRO A 225 6.46 8.57 -31.50
N LEU A 226 6.29 8.74 -30.20
CA LEU A 226 6.48 7.66 -29.22
C LEU A 226 5.37 6.60 -29.35
N ASP A 227 5.75 5.33 -29.36
CA ASP A 227 4.81 4.21 -29.31
C ASP A 227 4.45 3.85 -27.85
N PHE A 228 3.52 4.62 -27.28
CA PHE A 228 3.06 4.42 -25.90
C PHE A 228 2.48 3.04 -25.65
N GLY A 229 1.83 2.44 -26.65
CA GLY A 229 1.27 1.09 -26.53
C GLY A 229 2.36 0.05 -26.37
N LYS A 230 3.41 0.13 -27.20
CA LYS A 230 4.56 -0.78 -27.11
C LYS A 230 5.37 -0.57 -25.85
N ILE A 231 5.57 0.69 -25.42
CA ILE A 231 6.25 1.01 -24.15
C ILE A 231 5.46 0.42 -22.98
N ALA A 232 4.14 0.65 -22.90
CA ALA A 232 3.30 0.10 -21.83
C ALA A 232 3.34 -1.44 -21.79
N GLN A 233 3.29 -2.10 -22.96
CA GLN A 233 3.37 -3.56 -23.07
C GLN A 233 4.67 -4.09 -22.45
N LEU A 234 5.80 -3.54 -22.87
CA LEU A 234 7.10 -4.00 -22.39
C LEU A 234 7.33 -3.64 -20.92
N MET A 235 6.86 -2.47 -20.47
CA MET A 235 6.90 -2.08 -19.05
C MET A 235 6.14 -3.07 -18.17
N GLN A 236 4.97 -3.54 -18.60
CA GLN A 236 4.21 -4.55 -17.87
C GLN A 236 4.91 -5.92 -17.83
N GLN A 237 5.55 -6.31 -18.94
CA GLN A 237 6.41 -7.50 -18.96
C GLN A 237 7.58 -7.35 -17.98
N LEU A 238 8.21 -6.17 -17.94
CA LEU A 238 9.32 -5.87 -17.03
C LEU A 238 8.89 -6.02 -15.57
N TYR A 239 7.73 -5.48 -15.19
CA TYR A 239 7.24 -5.63 -13.81
C TYR A 239 7.01 -7.09 -13.42
N GLY A 240 6.44 -7.91 -14.31
CA GLY A 240 6.24 -9.34 -14.06
C GLY A 240 7.56 -10.12 -13.96
N ALA A 241 8.56 -9.75 -14.78
CA ALA A 241 9.89 -10.32 -14.71
C ALA A 241 10.59 -9.95 -13.39
N LEU A 242 10.50 -8.69 -12.97
CA LEU A 242 11.03 -8.21 -11.70
C LEU A 242 10.31 -8.84 -10.49
N GLU A 243 9.00 -9.10 -10.61
CA GLU A 243 8.22 -9.78 -9.56
C GLU A 243 8.70 -11.22 -9.36
N THR A 244 8.92 -11.95 -10.46
CA THR A 244 9.51 -13.30 -10.44
C THR A 244 10.89 -13.27 -9.79
N PHE A 245 11.75 -12.34 -10.21
CA PHE A 245 13.07 -12.15 -9.62
C PHE A 245 13.01 -11.92 -8.10
N VAL A 246 12.14 -11.02 -7.63
CA VAL A 246 11.98 -10.71 -6.20
C VAL A 246 11.55 -11.94 -5.41
N ASN A 247 10.74 -12.83 -5.99
CA ASN A 247 10.31 -14.08 -5.37
C ASN A 247 11.43 -15.13 -5.25
N GLU A 248 12.50 -15.00 -6.03
CA GLU A 248 13.67 -15.87 -5.96
C GLU A 248 14.72 -15.37 -4.96
N LEU A 249 14.59 -14.15 -4.43
CA LEU A 249 15.50 -13.58 -3.43
C LEU A 249 15.20 -14.10 -2.01
N ASP A 250 16.25 -14.42 -1.25
CA ASP A 250 16.15 -14.60 0.21
C ASP A 250 16.10 -13.23 0.89
N LEU A 251 14.88 -12.74 1.07
CA LEU A 251 14.59 -11.51 1.81
C LEU A 251 14.05 -11.79 3.21
N SER A 252 14.18 -13.02 3.73
CA SER A 252 13.77 -13.37 5.09
C SER A 252 14.41 -12.50 6.18
N PRO A 253 15.66 -11.98 6.04
CA PRO A 253 16.24 -11.03 6.99
C PRO A 253 15.64 -9.61 6.89
N PHE A 254 14.87 -9.32 5.82
CA PHE A 254 14.32 -8.01 5.49
C PHE A 254 12.81 -8.07 5.17
N PRO A 255 11.96 -8.49 6.13
CA PRO A 255 10.54 -8.79 5.87
C PRO A 255 9.71 -7.58 5.40
N GLY A 256 10.15 -6.35 5.69
CA GLY A 256 9.56 -5.12 5.13
C GLY A 256 9.92 -4.88 3.66
N THR A 257 11.12 -5.29 3.24
CA THR A 257 11.64 -5.04 1.89
C THR A 257 10.92 -5.89 0.85
N TYR A 258 10.70 -7.18 1.12
CA TYR A 258 9.98 -8.08 0.20
C TYR A 258 8.58 -7.56 -0.16
N ASN A 259 7.78 -7.22 0.86
CA ASN A 259 6.42 -6.72 0.66
C ASN A 259 6.40 -5.36 -0.06
N ASN A 260 7.36 -4.48 0.25
CA ASN A 260 7.45 -3.16 -0.38
C ASN A 260 7.93 -3.24 -1.85
N LEU A 261 8.86 -4.15 -2.17
CA LEU A 261 9.27 -4.42 -3.55
C LEU A 261 8.08 -4.87 -4.40
N LEU A 262 7.35 -5.88 -3.94
CA LEU A 262 6.16 -6.38 -4.65
C LEU A 262 5.09 -5.29 -4.75
N LYS A 263 4.81 -4.56 -3.67
CA LYS A 263 3.85 -3.43 -3.69
C LYS A 263 4.22 -2.36 -4.71
N ASN A 264 5.50 -1.95 -4.76
CA ASN A 264 5.97 -0.95 -5.71
C ASN A 264 5.81 -1.41 -7.16
N LEU A 265 6.17 -2.67 -7.45
CA LEU A 265 5.99 -3.27 -8.78
C LEU A 265 4.51 -3.37 -9.15
N SER A 266 3.64 -3.80 -8.24
CA SER A 266 2.19 -3.85 -8.46
C SER A 266 1.60 -2.45 -8.71
N LEU A 267 2.02 -1.43 -7.97
CA LEU A 267 1.54 -0.05 -8.14
C LEU A 267 2.05 0.58 -9.44
N ALA A 268 3.31 0.34 -9.80
CA ALA A 268 3.86 0.75 -11.09
C ALA A 268 3.09 0.13 -12.26
N MET A 269 2.71 -1.13 -12.11
CA MET A 269 1.91 -1.89 -13.07
C MET A 269 0.48 -1.37 -13.17
N GLU A 270 -0.18 -1.12 -12.04
CA GLU A 270 -1.52 -0.49 -11.96
C GLU A 270 -1.53 0.85 -12.71
N LYS A 271 -0.53 1.71 -12.46
CA LYS A 271 -0.43 3.04 -13.09
C LYS A 271 -0.08 2.99 -14.57
N THR A 272 0.73 2.02 -14.98
CA THR A 272 1.00 1.77 -16.40
C THR A 272 -0.25 1.26 -17.13
N GLY A 273 -1.13 0.52 -16.44
CA GLY A 273 -2.44 0.09 -16.93
C GLY A 273 -3.50 1.20 -16.93
N ASN A 274 -3.48 2.10 -15.93
CA ASN A 274 -4.38 3.23 -15.78
C ASN A 274 -3.92 4.44 -16.63
N GLN A 275 -3.97 4.31 -17.95
CA GLN A 275 -3.82 5.48 -18.84
C GLN A 275 -5.03 6.43 -18.67
N PRO A 276 -4.84 7.77 -18.68
CA PRO A 276 -5.96 8.70 -18.74
C PRO A 276 -6.69 8.50 -20.07
N ALA A 277 -7.90 7.97 -20.02
CA ALA A 277 -8.70 7.76 -21.21
C ALA A 277 -10.04 8.50 -21.07
N THR A 278 -10.12 9.64 -21.74
CA THR A 278 -11.37 10.26 -22.14
C THR A 278 -12.02 9.42 -23.24
N GLY A 279 -13.16 8.78 -22.96
CA GLY A 279 -14.04 8.18 -23.97
C GLY A 279 -14.75 6.91 -23.51
N ALA A 280 -16.06 6.85 -23.77
CA ALA A 280 -16.89 5.65 -23.60
C ALA A 280 -16.67 4.66 -24.76
N ILE A 281 -16.81 3.36 -24.51
CA ILE A 281 -16.51 2.27 -25.47
C ILE A 281 -17.83 1.67 -25.97
N PRO A 282 -18.29 1.98 -27.19
CA PRO A 282 -19.45 1.30 -27.77
C PRO A 282 -19.11 -0.15 -28.10
N ILE A 283 -19.97 -1.08 -27.70
CA ILE A 283 -19.85 -2.51 -28.04
C ILE A 283 -21.07 -2.97 -28.85
N THR A 284 -20.86 -3.95 -29.72
CA THR A 284 -21.90 -4.58 -30.53
C THR A 284 -22.75 -5.55 -29.71
N GLU A 285 -23.93 -5.91 -30.20
CA GLU A 285 -24.80 -6.92 -29.57
C GLU A 285 -24.09 -8.29 -29.43
N LYS A 286 -23.28 -8.67 -30.43
CA LYS A 286 -22.46 -9.89 -30.39
C LYS A 286 -21.40 -9.84 -29.28
N GLU A 287 -20.74 -8.70 -29.10
CA GLU A 287 -19.77 -8.49 -28.02
C GLU A 287 -20.45 -8.48 -26.65
N THR A 288 -21.66 -7.90 -26.57
CA THR A 288 -22.48 -7.91 -25.35
C THR A 288 -22.80 -9.35 -24.91
N GLN A 289 -23.15 -10.23 -25.85
CA GLN A 289 -23.39 -11.65 -25.53
C GLN A 289 -22.12 -12.41 -25.13
N ILE A 290 -20.95 -12.05 -25.69
CA ILE A 290 -19.67 -12.60 -25.24
C ILE A 290 -19.41 -12.24 -23.78
N TRP A 291 -19.62 -10.96 -23.41
CA TRP A 291 -19.50 -10.49 -22.03
C TRP A 291 -20.44 -11.20 -21.07
N LEU A 292 -21.72 -11.35 -21.43
CA LEU A 292 -22.71 -12.05 -20.61
C LEU A 292 -22.32 -13.51 -20.40
N ASN A 293 -21.87 -14.21 -21.45
CA ASN A 293 -21.42 -15.60 -21.33
C ASN A 293 -20.19 -15.73 -20.43
N PHE A 294 -19.24 -14.80 -20.54
CA PHE A 294 -18.06 -14.77 -19.67
C PHE A 294 -18.44 -14.58 -18.20
N LEU A 295 -19.32 -13.65 -17.87
CA LEU A 295 -19.71 -13.41 -16.48
C LEU A 295 -20.63 -14.49 -15.91
N ARG A 296 -21.49 -15.11 -16.73
CA ARG A 296 -22.25 -16.30 -16.32
C ARG A 296 -21.30 -17.46 -15.99
N GLY A 297 -20.31 -17.70 -16.84
CA GLY A 297 -19.25 -18.68 -16.58
C GLY A 297 -18.49 -18.34 -15.30
N LEU A 298 -18.04 -17.09 -15.14
CA LEU A 298 -17.28 -16.64 -13.98
C LEU A 298 -18.05 -16.82 -12.68
N SER A 299 -19.31 -16.41 -12.63
CA SER A 299 -20.17 -16.62 -11.46
C SER A 299 -20.35 -18.11 -11.15
N THR A 300 -20.59 -18.95 -12.16
CA THR A 300 -20.86 -20.39 -11.97
C THR A 300 -19.62 -21.17 -11.53
N GLU A 301 -18.50 -20.95 -12.21
CA GLU A 301 -17.26 -21.68 -11.94
C GLU A 301 -16.64 -21.27 -10.60
N THR A 302 -16.77 -19.99 -10.22
CA THR A 302 -16.30 -19.53 -8.90
C THR A 302 -17.19 -20.08 -7.78
N ALA A 303 -18.52 -20.09 -7.93
CA ALA A 303 -19.41 -20.75 -6.98
C ALA A 303 -19.04 -22.23 -6.78
N THR A 304 -18.82 -22.95 -7.89
CA THR A 304 -18.49 -24.39 -7.88
C THR A 304 -17.14 -24.66 -7.24
N PHE A 305 -16.12 -23.86 -7.59
CA PHE A 305 -14.78 -24.00 -7.05
C PHE A 305 -14.74 -23.69 -5.55
N PHE A 306 -15.30 -22.57 -5.11
CA PHE A 306 -15.22 -22.17 -3.69
C PHE A 306 -16.13 -22.98 -2.78
N ALA A 307 -17.20 -23.60 -3.31
CA ALA A 307 -17.96 -24.61 -2.57
C ALA A 307 -17.17 -25.93 -2.38
N ASN A 308 -16.29 -26.28 -3.33
CA ASN A 308 -15.50 -27.52 -3.28
C ASN A 308 -14.19 -27.40 -4.10
N PRO A 309 -13.06 -26.97 -3.51
CA PRO A 309 -11.83 -26.63 -4.24
C PRO A 309 -11.00 -27.87 -4.59
N THR A 310 -11.54 -28.71 -5.47
CA THR A 310 -10.85 -29.89 -6.02
C THR A 310 -9.97 -29.54 -7.21
N SER A 311 -9.04 -30.43 -7.57
CA SER A 311 -8.22 -30.28 -8.79
C SER A 311 -9.08 -30.22 -10.05
N ALA A 312 -10.19 -30.97 -10.11
CA ALA A 312 -11.14 -30.94 -11.22
C ALA A 312 -11.82 -29.58 -11.36
N ASN A 313 -12.35 -29.03 -10.26
CA ASN A 313 -12.97 -27.70 -10.28
C ASN A 313 -11.94 -26.60 -10.55
N GLY A 314 -10.70 -26.77 -10.09
CA GLY A 314 -9.59 -25.87 -10.41
C GLY A 314 -9.23 -25.87 -11.90
N GLN A 315 -9.29 -27.02 -12.57
CA GLN A 315 -9.08 -27.13 -14.02
C GLN A 315 -10.20 -26.46 -14.81
N THR A 316 -11.46 -26.58 -14.38
CA THR A 316 -12.58 -25.89 -15.05
C THR A 316 -12.45 -24.36 -14.93
N LEU A 317 -12.13 -23.86 -13.73
CA LEU A 317 -11.87 -22.44 -13.51
C LEU A 317 -10.64 -21.96 -14.31
N GLN A 318 -9.59 -22.78 -14.41
CA GLN A 318 -8.43 -22.50 -15.24
C GLN A 318 -8.78 -22.42 -16.74
N SER A 319 -9.64 -23.31 -17.23
CA SER A 319 -10.12 -23.26 -18.63
C SER A 319 -10.85 -21.95 -18.93
N LEU A 320 -11.70 -21.49 -18.01
CA LEU A 320 -12.38 -20.21 -18.12
C LEU A 320 -11.38 -19.03 -18.11
N PHE A 321 -10.40 -19.05 -17.22
CA PHE A 321 -9.38 -18.00 -17.16
C PHE A 321 -8.40 -18.00 -18.34
N ASN A 322 -8.19 -19.14 -19.00
CA ASN A 322 -7.48 -19.18 -20.29
C ASN A 322 -8.29 -18.45 -21.38
N GLN A 323 -9.62 -18.59 -21.38
CA GLN A 323 -10.48 -17.85 -22.30
C GLN A 323 -10.46 -16.35 -22.01
N PHE A 324 -10.52 -15.93 -20.75
CA PHE A 324 -10.33 -14.52 -20.35
C PHE A 324 -8.97 -13.99 -20.78
N PHE A 325 -7.91 -14.76 -20.55
CA PHE A 325 -6.55 -14.40 -20.94
C PHE A 325 -6.45 -14.16 -22.46
N THR A 326 -6.98 -15.05 -23.29
CA THR A 326 -7.03 -14.85 -24.75
C THR A 326 -7.89 -13.66 -25.14
N PHE A 327 -9.06 -13.52 -24.52
CA PHE A 327 -9.99 -12.43 -24.82
C PHE A 327 -9.38 -11.05 -24.54
N PHE A 328 -8.80 -10.84 -23.35
CA PHE A 328 -8.19 -9.56 -22.99
C PHE A 328 -6.88 -9.30 -23.74
N ARG A 329 -6.15 -10.34 -24.14
CA ARG A 329 -4.98 -10.20 -25.02
C ARG A 329 -5.37 -9.62 -26.39
N ASP A 330 -6.46 -10.12 -26.95
CA ASP A 330 -6.90 -9.81 -28.31
C ASP A 330 -7.93 -8.66 -28.35
N TYR A 331 -8.24 -8.05 -27.21
CA TYR A 331 -9.27 -7.03 -27.12
C TYR A 331 -8.87 -5.77 -27.93
N PRO A 332 -9.77 -5.20 -28.76
CA PRO A 332 -9.41 -4.16 -29.74
C PRO A 332 -8.84 -2.88 -29.12
N VAL A 333 -9.11 -2.64 -27.84
CA VAL A 333 -8.65 -1.46 -27.12
C VAL A 333 -7.72 -1.88 -25.97
N LEU A 334 -6.49 -2.25 -26.33
CA LEU A 334 -5.48 -2.81 -25.41
C LEU A 334 -5.31 -1.98 -24.13
N ARG A 335 -5.37 -0.65 -24.21
CA ARG A 335 -5.23 0.25 -23.06
C ARG A 335 -6.20 -0.02 -21.90
N TYR A 336 -7.36 -0.64 -22.14
CA TYR A 336 -8.32 -1.00 -21.10
C TYR A 336 -8.22 -2.46 -20.66
N ALA A 337 -7.71 -3.34 -21.53
CA ALA A 337 -7.71 -4.79 -21.32
C ALA A 337 -6.43 -5.31 -20.66
N SER A 338 -5.35 -4.52 -20.65
CA SER A 338 -4.03 -4.96 -20.17
C SER A 338 -4.01 -5.43 -18.71
N TYR A 339 -4.72 -4.75 -17.81
CA TYR A 339 -4.69 -5.13 -16.40
C TYR A 339 -5.57 -6.35 -16.11
N SER A 340 -6.73 -6.45 -16.76
CA SER A 340 -7.56 -7.67 -16.76
C SER A 340 -6.84 -8.87 -17.38
N TYR A 341 -6.00 -8.65 -18.41
CA TYR A 341 -5.11 -9.66 -18.99
C TYR A 341 -4.07 -10.15 -17.98
N TYR A 342 -3.39 -9.24 -17.28
CA TYR A 342 -2.43 -9.59 -16.23
C TYR A 342 -3.08 -10.37 -15.07
N LEU A 343 -4.19 -9.88 -14.55
CA LEU A 343 -4.91 -10.54 -13.45
C LEU A 343 -5.42 -11.92 -13.87
N SER A 344 -5.84 -12.09 -15.13
CA SER A 344 -6.16 -13.41 -15.68
C SER A 344 -4.96 -14.36 -15.62
N ASN A 345 -3.75 -13.87 -15.94
CA ASN A 345 -2.53 -14.66 -15.84
C ASN A 345 -2.17 -15.00 -14.38
N GLN A 346 -2.34 -14.08 -13.44
CA GLN A 346 -2.08 -14.32 -12.00
C GLN A 346 -3.02 -15.39 -11.42
N VAL A 347 -4.30 -15.38 -11.84
CA VAL A 347 -5.25 -16.45 -11.51
C VAL A 347 -4.79 -17.78 -12.10
N LEU A 348 -4.39 -17.81 -13.38
CA LEU A 348 -3.88 -19.02 -14.03
C LEU A 348 -2.63 -19.59 -13.34
N GLN A 349 -1.67 -18.75 -12.95
CA GLN A 349 -0.48 -19.18 -12.23
C GLN A 349 -0.82 -19.77 -10.86
N THR A 350 -1.75 -19.14 -10.14
CA THR A 350 -2.19 -19.63 -8.83
C THR A 350 -2.93 -20.97 -8.94
N LEU A 351 -3.70 -21.18 -10.00
CA LEU A 351 -4.39 -22.45 -10.29
C LEU A 351 -3.45 -23.56 -10.79
N LYS A 352 -2.28 -23.21 -11.35
CA LYS A 352 -1.24 -24.17 -11.81
C LYS A 352 -0.33 -24.64 -10.67
N ALA A 353 -0.39 -24.03 -9.50
CA ALA A 353 0.45 -24.38 -8.38
C ALA A 353 0.17 -25.83 -7.89
N PRO A 354 1.19 -26.58 -7.39
CA PRO A 354 1.02 -27.94 -6.89
C PRO A 354 -0.01 -28.06 -5.75
N SER A 355 -0.22 -26.97 -5.02
CA SER A 355 -1.30 -26.81 -4.05
C SER A 355 -1.94 -25.44 -4.23
N ILE A 356 -3.27 -25.40 -4.39
CA ILE A 356 -4.00 -24.16 -4.65
C ILE A 356 -4.23 -23.45 -3.31
N SER A 357 -3.63 -22.27 -3.13
CA SER A 357 -3.92 -21.40 -1.99
C SER A 357 -5.23 -20.66 -2.23
N VAL A 358 -6.32 -21.17 -1.65
CA VAL A 358 -7.69 -20.63 -1.81
C VAL A 358 -7.77 -19.16 -1.37
N GLY A 359 -7.05 -18.77 -0.31
CA GLY A 359 -6.99 -17.38 0.15
C GLY A 359 -6.25 -16.46 -0.82
N LYS A 360 -5.10 -16.90 -1.37
CA LYS A 360 -4.36 -16.15 -2.40
C LYS A 360 -5.20 -15.98 -3.67
N LEU A 361 -5.81 -17.07 -4.12
CA LEU A 361 -6.70 -17.08 -5.29
C LEU A 361 -7.91 -16.15 -5.09
N SER A 362 -8.54 -16.19 -3.91
CA SER A 362 -9.63 -15.28 -3.56
C SER A 362 -9.19 -13.81 -3.65
N ASN A 363 -8.03 -13.46 -3.11
CA ASN A 363 -7.55 -12.07 -3.16
C ASN A 363 -7.28 -11.58 -4.58
N ILE A 364 -6.70 -12.43 -5.43
CA ILE A 364 -6.45 -12.10 -6.85
C ILE A 364 -7.78 -11.97 -7.61
N LEU A 365 -8.76 -12.85 -7.33
CA LEU A 365 -10.09 -12.76 -7.93
C LEU A 365 -10.84 -11.49 -7.51
N GLN A 366 -10.73 -11.06 -6.24
CA GLN A 366 -11.33 -9.80 -5.81
C GLN A 366 -10.73 -8.59 -6.54
N GLN A 367 -9.42 -8.60 -6.81
CA GLN A 367 -8.79 -7.57 -7.64
C GLN A 367 -9.29 -7.65 -9.09
N PHE A 368 -9.41 -8.87 -9.64
CA PHE A 368 -9.95 -9.08 -10.99
C PHE A 368 -11.39 -8.54 -11.13
N TYR A 369 -12.25 -8.73 -10.14
CA TYR A 369 -13.62 -8.21 -10.17
C TYR A 369 -13.70 -6.68 -10.10
N ALA A 370 -12.86 -6.05 -9.26
CA ALA A 370 -12.81 -4.59 -9.17
C ALA A 370 -12.43 -3.97 -10.53
N GLU A 371 -11.46 -4.58 -11.21
CA GLU A 371 -11.07 -4.15 -12.56
C GLU A 371 -12.13 -4.44 -13.61
N LEU A 372 -12.82 -5.56 -13.49
CA LEU A 372 -13.92 -5.89 -14.38
C LEU A 372 -15.08 -4.90 -14.22
N ALA A 373 -15.37 -4.44 -12.99
CA ALA A 373 -16.36 -3.40 -12.74
C ALA A 373 -15.97 -2.08 -13.41
N ASN A 374 -14.72 -1.63 -13.20
CA ASN A 374 -14.17 -0.44 -13.86
C ASN A 374 -14.21 -0.53 -15.39
N PHE A 375 -14.04 -1.74 -15.94
CA PHE A 375 -14.13 -1.99 -17.37
C PHE A 375 -15.58 -1.90 -17.85
N ILE A 376 -16.52 -2.54 -17.16
CA ILE A 376 -17.95 -2.59 -17.51
C ILE A 376 -18.59 -1.20 -17.46
N GLU A 377 -18.23 -0.36 -16.48
CA GLU A 377 -18.71 1.02 -16.38
C GLU A 377 -18.37 1.89 -17.61
N ARG A 378 -17.40 1.47 -18.43
CA ARG A 378 -16.97 2.20 -19.62
C ARG A 378 -17.64 1.70 -20.90
N LEU A 379 -18.38 0.59 -20.84
CA LEU A 379 -19.06 0.00 -21.98
C LEU A 379 -20.39 0.73 -22.25
N ILE A 380 -20.67 1.07 -23.51
CA ILE A 380 -21.99 1.54 -23.93
C ILE A 380 -22.74 0.35 -24.52
N MET A 381 -23.78 -0.10 -23.81
CA MET A 381 -24.69 -1.18 -24.21
C MET A 381 -26.12 -0.88 -23.77
N ASP A 382 -27.07 -1.76 -24.10
CA ASP A 382 -28.44 -1.58 -23.65
C ASP A 382 -28.57 -1.73 -22.11
N PRO A 383 -29.48 -0.97 -21.46
CA PRO A 383 -29.58 -0.98 -20.00
C PRO A 383 -29.89 -2.35 -19.39
N THR A 384 -30.64 -3.21 -20.10
CA THR A 384 -31.02 -4.53 -19.58
C THR A 384 -29.82 -5.47 -19.53
N SER A 385 -28.99 -5.49 -20.58
CA SER A 385 -27.74 -6.25 -20.58
C SER A 385 -26.74 -5.72 -19.55
N TYR A 386 -26.69 -4.40 -19.33
CA TYR A 386 -25.85 -3.79 -18.31
C TYR A 386 -26.25 -4.21 -16.90
N ASP A 387 -27.55 -4.20 -16.59
CA ASP A 387 -28.08 -4.67 -15.31
C ASP A 387 -27.80 -6.17 -15.11
N GLU A 388 -27.90 -6.99 -16.15
CA GLU A 388 -27.56 -8.41 -16.05
C GLU A 388 -26.06 -8.63 -15.77
N LEU A 389 -25.17 -7.92 -16.48
CA LEU A 389 -23.72 -8.01 -16.26
C LEU A 389 -23.32 -7.61 -14.82
N THR A 390 -23.86 -6.50 -14.32
CA THR A 390 -23.54 -6.02 -12.98
C THR A 390 -24.05 -6.96 -11.89
N ASN A 391 -25.22 -7.58 -12.08
CA ASN A 391 -25.75 -8.61 -11.17
C ASN A 391 -24.90 -9.89 -11.18
N LEU A 392 -24.46 -10.35 -12.36
CA LEU A 392 -23.58 -11.53 -12.48
C LEU A 392 -22.20 -11.27 -11.85
N LEU A 393 -21.65 -10.07 -12.00
CA LEU A 393 -20.41 -9.67 -11.35
C LEU A 393 -20.56 -9.63 -9.83
N ALA A 394 -21.63 -9.04 -9.31
CA ALA A 394 -21.93 -9.02 -7.88
C ALA A 394 -22.08 -10.44 -7.30
N ALA A 395 -22.70 -11.37 -8.05
CA ALA A 395 -22.80 -12.77 -7.66
C ALA A 395 -21.42 -13.44 -7.58
N ALA A 396 -20.55 -13.24 -8.59
CA ALA A 396 -19.18 -13.77 -8.58
C ALA A 396 -18.35 -13.24 -7.39
N VAL A 397 -18.48 -11.94 -7.06
CA VAL A 397 -17.86 -11.31 -5.89
C VAL A 397 -18.36 -11.93 -4.58
N GLY A 398 -19.67 -12.21 -4.49
CA GLY A 398 -20.29 -12.85 -3.33
C GLY A 398 -19.78 -14.28 -3.10
N ASN A 399 -19.63 -15.06 -4.18
CA ASN A 399 -19.13 -16.43 -4.12
C ASN A 399 -17.73 -16.51 -3.49
N THR A 400 -16.85 -15.56 -3.84
CA THR A 400 -15.47 -15.51 -3.32
C THR A 400 -15.36 -14.85 -1.95
N ALA A 401 -16.23 -13.88 -1.63
CA ALA A 401 -16.23 -13.20 -0.33
C ALA A 401 -16.65 -14.11 0.84
N SER A 402 -17.44 -15.16 0.56
CA SER A 402 -17.88 -16.15 1.57
C SER A 402 -16.72 -16.85 2.31
N VAL A 403 -15.53 -16.88 1.72
CA VAL A 403 -14.31 -17.48 2.31
C VAL A 403 -13.56 -16.52 3.24
N GLN A 404 -13.79 -15.20 3.15
CA GLN A 404 -13.19 -14.22 4.08
C GLN A 404 -13.95 -14.11 5.41
N GLY A 405 -15.17 -14.65 5.48
CA GLY A 405 -16.00 -14.69 6.69
C GLY A 405 -15.89 -15.98 7.52
N SER A 406 -15.27 -17.04 6.99
CA SER A 406 -14.97 -18.27 7.74
C SER A 406 -13.47 -18.48 7.79
N SER A 407 -12.88 -18.65 8.98
CA SER A 407 -11.51 -19.14 9.13
C SER A 407 -11.29 -20.36 8.22
N GLY A 408 -10.28 -20.29 7.35
CA GLY A 408 -10.04 -21.26 6.29
C GLY A 408 -9.98 -22.71 6.78
N VAL A 409 -10.59 -23.62 6.03
CA VAL A 409 -10.41 -25.06 6.19
C VAL A 409 -9.07 -25.44 5.52
N GLY A 410 -8.08 -25.81 6.32
CA GLY A 410 -6.86 -26.49 5.85
C GLY A 410 -7.11 -27.99 5.59
N PRO A 411 -6.23 -28.70 4.87
CA PRO A 411 -6.42 -30.11 4.53
C PRO A 411 -6.55 -30.99 5.78
N THR A 412 -7.56 -31.86 5.79
CA THR A 412 -7.89 -32.83 6.85
C THR A 412 -6.71 -33.77 7.14
N GLY A 413 -6.21 -33.78 8.38
CA GLY A 413 -5.24 -34.79 8.85
C GLY A 413 -5.86 -36.19 8.98
N PRO A 414 -5.06 -37.28 8.93
CA PRO A 414 -5.57 -38.65 9.07
C PRO A 414 -6.29 -38.85 10.40
N ALA A 415 -7.36 -39.67 10.40
CA ALA A 415 -8.19 -39.92 11.57
C ALA A 415 -7.35 -40.45 12.76
N GLY A 416 -7.52 -39.83 13.93
CA GLY A 416 -6.90 -40.30 15.18
C GLY A 416 -7.50 -41.61 15.67
N PRO A 417 -6.75 -42.45 16.42
CA PRO A 417 -7.23 -43.73 16.91
C PRO A 417 -8.40 -43.56 17.88
N THR A 418 -9.39 -44.45 17.78
CA THR A 418 -10.54 -44.54 18.69
C THR A 418 -10.07 -44.67 20.15
N GLY A 419 -10.55 -43.79 21.04
CA GLY A 419 -10.24 -43.86 22.48
C GLY A 419 -10.81 -45.12 23.15
N PRO A 420 -10.21 -45.62 24.24
CA PRO A 420 -10.66 -46.83 24.91
C PRO A 420 -12.06 -46.66 25.52
N THR A 421 -12.90 -47.68 25.37
CA THR A 421 -14.20 -47.80 26.06
C THR A 421 -14.01 -47.67 27.57
N GLY A 422 -14.75 -46.75 28.22
CA GLY A 422 -14.72 -46.59 29.67
C GLY A 422 -15.14 -47.87 30.40
N ALA A 423 -14.48 -48.18 31.52
CA ALA A 423 -14.73 -49.40 32.28
C ALA A 423 -16.17 -49.46 32.83
N THR A 424 -16.80 -50.63 32.71
CA THR A 424 -18.05 -50.96 33.40
C THR A 424 -17.86 -50.82 34.91
N GLY A 425 -18.69 -50.01 35.57
CA GLY A 425 -18.66 -49.86 37.03
C GLY A 425 -18.94 -51.18 37.75
N PRO A 426 -18.43 -51.39 38.98
CA PRO A 426 -18.58 -52.64 39.71
C PRO A 426 -20.06 -52.92 40.04
N THR A 427 -20.48 -54.17 39.86
CA THR A 427 -21.79 -54.67 40.30
C THR A 427 -21.87 -54.60 41.83
N GLY A 428 -22.68 -53.69 42.35
CA GLY A 428 -23.03 -53.68 43.77
C GLY A 428 -23.99 -54.82 44.09
N SER A 429 -23.65 -55.63 45.09
CA SER A 429 -24.56 -56.60 45.69
C SER A 429 -25.59 -55.88 46.56
N GLY A 430 -26.85 -55.83 46.14
CA GLY A 430 -27.97 -55.34 46.95
C GLY A 430 -28.80 -54.27 46.22
N ALA A 431 -30.12 -54.45 46.22
CA ALA A 431 -31.07 -53.73 45.40
C ALA A 431 -30.97 -52.18 45.53
N GLY A 432 -30.52 -51.54 44.46
CA GLY A 432 -30.58 -50.11 44.19
C GLY A 432 -30.44 -49.88 42.67
N PRO A 433 -30.98 -48.79 42.09
CA PRO A 433 -31.04 -48.62 40.65
C PRO A 433 -29.64 -48.51 40.02
N THR A 434 -29.47 -49.13 38.86
CA THR A 434 -28.25 -49.07 38.04
C THR A 434 -27.86 -47.61 37.78
N GLY A 435 -26.61 -47.24 38.08
CA GLY A 435 -26.08 -45.92 37.74
C GLY A 435 -26.04 -45.71 36.22
N PRO A 436 -26.25 -44.49 35.72
CA PRO A 436 -26.33 -44.22 34.28
C PRO A 436 -25.01 -44.56 33.58
N THR A 437 -25.11 -45.07 32.34
CA THR A 437 -23.99 -45.25 31.43
C THR A 437 -23.27 -43.90 31.27
N GLY A 438 -21.95 -43.87 31.49
CA GLY A 438 -21.14 -42.69 31.21
C GLY A 438 -21.27 -42.28 29.73
N PRO A 439 -21.26 -40.97 29.40
CA PRO A 439 -21.50 -40.51 28.05
C PRO A 439 -20.46 -41.09 27.08
N THR A 440 -20.91 -41.45 25.88
CA THR A 440 -20.00 -41.69 24.74
C THR A 440 -19.17 -40.42 24.55
N GLY A 441 -17.84 -40.53 24.60
CA GLY A 441 -16.95 -39.41 24.32
C GLY A 441 -17.25 -38.83 22.94
N ALA A 442 -17.39 -37.51 22.83
CA ALA A 442 -17.71 -36.85 21.58
C ALA A 442 -16.64 -37.14 20.51
N THR A 443 -17.08 -37.36 19.26
CA THR A 443 -16.20 -37.29 18.10
C THR A 443 -15.57 -35.90 18.06
N GLY A 444 -14.25 -35.83 18.18
CA GLY A 444 -13.54 -34.53 18.16
C GLY A 444 -13.65 -33.86 16.78
N PRO A 445 -13.74 -32.52 16.72
CA PRO A 445 -13.64 -31.82 15.45
C PRO A 445 -12.23 -31.99 14.87
N THR A 446 -12.14 -32.26 13.57
CA THR A 446 -10.88 -32.31 12.84
C THR A 446 -10.24 -30.92 12.84
N GLY A 447 -8.99 -30.80 13.28
CA GLY A 447 -8.25 -29.55 13.17
C GLY A 447 -6.76 -29.72 13.43
N SER A 448 -5.96 -28.81 12.89
CA SER A 448 -4.54 -28.61 13.23
C SER A 448 -4.05 -27.32 12.56
N GLY A 449 -3.37 -26.35 13.18
CA GLY A 449 -2.71 -26.14 14.49
C GLY A 449 -1.64 -25.04 14.28
N ALA A 450 -1.19 -24.22 15.25
CA ALA A 450 -0.73 -24.61 16.58
C ALA A 450 -0.76 -23.51 17.68
N GLY A 451 -1.09 -23.95 18.91
CA GLY A 451 -0.64 -23.45 20.24
C GLY A 451 -1.63 -22.59 21.06
N PRO A 452 -1.61 -22.60 22.42
CA PRO A 452 -1.27 -23.61 23.42
C PRO A 452 -2.48 -24.06 24.29
N THR A 453 -2.26 -24.97 25.24
CA THR A 453 -3.22 -25.63 26.15
C THR A 453 -4.16 -24.68 26.92
N GLY A 454 -5.48 -24.92 26.86
CA GLY A 454 -6.50 -24.22 27.65
C GLY A 454 -6.78 -24.87 29.03
N PRO A 455 -7.25 -24.10 30.03
CA PRO A 455 -7.44 -24.57 31.41
C PRO A 455 -8.67 -25.46 31.62
N THR A 456 -8.73 -26.12 32.78
CA THR A 456 -9.82 -26.95 33.30
C THR A 456 -11.19 -26.27 33.24
N GLY A 457 -12.21 -26.95 32.67
CA GLY A 457 -13.60 -26.48 32.68
C GLY A 457 -14.29 -26.59 34.06
N PRO A 458 -15.27 -25.73 34.37
CA PRO A 458 -15.87 -25.59 35.70
C PRO A 458 -16.86 -26.71 36.09
N THR A 459 -17.15 -26.81 37.39
CA THR A 459 -18.23 -27.62 37.98
C THR A 459 -19.58 -27.27 37.34
N GLY A 460 -20.31 -28.27 36.83
CA GLY A 460 -21.65 -28.08 36.27
C GLY A 460 -22.67 -27.59 37.32
N ALA A 461 -23.49 -26.61 36.94
CA ALA A 461 -24.54 -26.04 37.77
C ALA A 461 -25.70 -27.03 38.04
N THR A 462 -26.35 -26.86 39.19
CA THR A 462 -27.60 -27.54 39.58
C THR A 462 -28.74 -27.25 38.61
N GLY A 463 -29.50 -28.28 38.21
CA GLY A 463 -30.68 -28.16 37.34
C GLY A 463 -31.89 -27.45 37.98
N PRO A 464 -32.92 -27.09 37.18
CA PRO A 464 -33.94 -26.09 37.55
C PRO A 464 -34.99 -26.60 38.54
N THR A 465 -35.57 -25.69 39.33
CA THR A 465 -36.87 -25.90 40.00
C THR A 465 -37.96 -25.18 39.19
N GLY A 466 -39.06 -25.87 38.88
CA GLY A 466 -40.11 -25.39 37.98
C GLY A 466 -41.29 -24.64 38.64
N ALA A 467 -41.87 -23.74 37.82
CA ALA A 467 -43.22 -23.17 37.71
C ALA A 467 -44.01 -22.59 38.91
N THR A 468 -44.37 -21.29 38.80
CA THR A 468 -45.71 -20.72 39.11
C THR A 468 -45.90 -19.42 38.30
N GLY A 469 -47.05 -19.17 37.66
CA GLY A 469 -47.41 -17.88 37.02
C GLY A 469 -48.83 -17.44 37.42
N PRO A 470 -49.52 -16.49 36.75
CA PRO A 470 -49.14 -15.23 36.07
C PRO A 470 -49.78 -13.97 36.76
N THR A 471 -49.63 -12.73 36.25
CA THR A 471 -50.68 -11.65 36.12
C THR A 471 -50.11 -10.24 35.82
N GLY A 472 -50.64 -9.58 34.76
CA GLY A 472 -50.78 -8.12 34.54
C GLY A 472 -49.55 -7.38 33.96
N GLY A 473 -49.62 -6.41 33.03
CA GLY A 473 -50.70 -5.71 32.32
C GLY A 473 -50.13 -4.51 31.53
N SER A 474 -50.89 -4.06 30.52
CA SER A 474 -50.90 -2.74 29.80
C SER A 474 -49.73 -2.29 28.88
N THR A 475 -50.02 -2.35 27.57
CA THR A 475 -49.96 -1.29 26.51
C THR A 475 -48.98 -0.10 26.60
N GLY A 476 -48.26 0.12 25.48
CA GLY A 476 -47.66 1.40 25.08
C GLY A 476 -47.28 1.42 23.58
N SER A 477 -47.80 2.42 22.87
CA SER A 477 -47.86 2.70 21.42
C SER A 477 -46.60 2.60 20.53
N THR A 478 -46.86 2.28 19.25
CA THR A 478 -46.03 2.50 18.06
C THR A 478 -45.54 3.95 17.92
N GLY A 479 -44.28 4.14 17.54
CA GLY A 479 -43.69 5.42 17.11
C GLY A 479 -42.92 5.24 15.79
N SER A 480 -43.10 6.20 14.89
CA SER A 480 -42.79 6.21 13.46
C SER A 480 -41.31 6.14 13.07
N THR A 481 -41.06 5.59 11.87
CA THR A 481 -39.84 5.70 11.07
C THR A 481 -39.41 7.17 10.88
N GLY A 482 -38.12 7.47 11.08
CA GLY A 482 -37.49 8.75 10.78
C GLY A 482 -36.19 8.57 10.01
N SER A 483 -36.18 9.12 8.79
CA SER A 483 -35.15 9.29 7.76
C SER A 483 -33.69 8.86 8.00
N THR A 484 -33.17 8.12 7.03
CA THR A 484 -31.75 8.10 6.62
C THR A 484 -31.22 9.54 6.51
N GLY A 485 -30.20 9.85 7.31
CA GLY A 485 -29.38 11.05 7.20
C GLY A 485 -27.91 10.62 7.08
N SER A 486 -27.30 10.98 5.96
CA SER A 486 -25.92 10.71 5.53
C SER A 486 -24.90 10.39 6.63
N THR A 487 -24.28 9.21 6.54
CA THR A 487 -22.93 8.96 7.07
C THR A 487 -21.95 9.84 6.29
N GLY A 488 -21.93 11.13 6.59
CA GLY A 488 -20.88 12.06 6.15
C GLY A 488 -19.62 11.72 6.94
N GLY A 489 -18.51 11.51 6.22
CA GLY A 489 -17.27 10.94 6.75
C GLY A 489 -16.80 11.57 8.06
N THR A 490 -16.83 10.79 9.13
CA THR A 490 -15.99 11.03 10.30
C THR A 490 -14.56 10.60 9.96
N GLY A 491 -13.88 11.38 9.12
CA GLY A 491 -12.42 11.39 9.15
C GLY A 491 -12.02 12.11 10.42
N VAL A 492 -11.59 11.38 11.45
CA VAL A 492 -10.97 12.04 12.61
C VAL A 492 -9.66 12.65 12.16
N PHE A 493 -9.61 13.97 12.25
CA PHE A 493 -8.52 14.84 11.81
C PHE A 493 -7.27 14.63 12.67
N GLY A 494 -6.15 14.29 12.03
CA GLY A 494 -4.82 14.37 12.65
C GLY A 494 -4.43 15.82 12.87
N ASN A 495 -4.77 16.39 14.03
CA ASN A 495 -4.14 17.62 14.50
C ASN A 495 -2.78 17.28 15.10
N VAL A 496 -1.73 17.88 14.54
CA VAL A 496 -0.35 17.58 14.86
C VAL A 496 0.26 18.79 15.56
N TYR A 497 0.97 18.60 16.68
CA TYR A 497 1.58 19.70 17.44
C TYR A 497 3.02 19.42 17.84
N ASN A 498 3.87 20.44 17.72
CA ASN A 498 5.28 20.42 18.11
C ASN A 498 5.61 21.54 19.13
N THR A 499 6.42 21.22 20.16
CA THR A 499 6.88 22.14 21.20
C THR A 499 8.19 22.86 20.90
N CYS A 500 8.94 22.42 19.90
CA CYS A 500 10.27 22.94 19.63
C CYS A 500 10.36 23.17 18.13
N GLY A 501 10.36 24.45 17.75
CA GLY A 501 10.24 24.90 16.37
C GLY A 501 10.92 24.00 15.36
N THR A 502 10.13 23.49 14.42
CA THR A 502 10.66 22.63 13.36
C THR A 502 11.27 23.48 12.27
N SER A 503 12.33 22.96 11.65
CA SER A 503 12.84 23.53 10.41
C SER A 503 12.09 23.04 9.16
N ALA A 504 11.06 22.21 9.33
CA ALA A 504 10.31 21.63 8.24
C ALA A 504 8.93 21.09 8.65
N VAL A 505 8.03 20.91 7.68
CA VAL A 505 6.78 20.15 7.82
C VAL A 505 6.86 18.99 6.83
N ASN A 506 6.97 17.76 7.35
CA ASN A 506 6.84 16.57 6.51
C ASN A 506 5.37 16.31 6.20
N VAL A 507 5.09 15.93 4.96
CA VAL A 507 3.82 15.38 4.51
C VAL A 507 4.02 13.89 4.34
N ILE A 508 3.24 13.10 5.07
CA ILE A 508 3.34 11.64 5.03
C ILE A 508 2.07 11.11 4.36
N ASP A 509 2.24 10.36 3.27
CA ASP A 509 1.11 9.64 2.66
C ASP A 509 1.03 8.24 3.24
N THR A 510 0.09 8.06 4.15
CA THR A 510 -0.08 6.80 4.89
C THR A 510 -0.53 5.64 4.00
N ARG A 511 -1.03 5.90 2.77
CA ARG A 511 -1.38 4.86 1.78
C ARG A 511 -0.14 4.18 1.19
N LEU A 512 0.99 4.89 1.19
CA LEU A 512 2.28 4.37 0.70
C LEU A 512 2.97 3.47 1.74
N GLY A 513 2.51 3.45 3.00
CA GLY A 513 3.03 2.63 4.09
C GLY A 513 3.75 3.45 5.15
N ILE A 514 4.12 2.80 6.26
CA ILE A 514 4.86 3.43 7.36
C ILE A 514 6.24 3.83 6.87
N GLY A 515 6.50 5.13 6.74
CA GLY A 515 7.81 5.66 6.33
C GLY A 515 7.78 6.58 5.11
N ALA A 516 6.66 6.66 4.38
CA ALA A 516 6.59 7.39 3.12
C ALA A 516 6.38 8.90 3.31
N VAL A 517 7.47 9.63 3.55
CA VAL A 517 7.49 11.09 3.42
C VAL A 517 7.40 11.42 1.93
N VAL A 518 6.25 11.95 1.48
CA VAL A 518 5.99 12.31 0.07
C VAL A 518 6.47 13.71 -0.28
N SER A 519 6.57 14.59 0.72
CA SER A 519 7.17 15.91 0.56
C SER A 519 7.59 16.47 1.91
N THR A 520 8.56 17.38 1.90
CA THR A 520 9.02 18.12 3.07
C THR A 520 9.00 19.60 2.72
N ILE A 521 8.17 20.38 3.42
CA ILE A 521 8.14 21.84 3.30
C ILE A 521 9.22 22.37 4.24
N LYS A 522 10.24 23.08 3.73
CA LYS A 522 11.40 23.51 4.54
C LYS A 522 11.17 24.89 5.14
N THR A 523 11.96 25.27 6.16
CA THR A 523 11.91 26.59 6.81
C THR A 523 12.04 27.76 5.86
N ASP A 524 12.82 27.58 4.79
CA ASP A 524 13.03 28.64 3.80
C ASP A 524 11.72 28.98 3.08
N ASP A 525 10.80 28.01 2.95
CA ASP A 525 9.46 28.20 2.39
C ASP A 525 8.53 28.98 3.35
N PHE A 526 8.85 29.04 4.64
CA PHE A 526 8.11 29.77 5.69
C PHE A 526 8.68 31.18 5.96
N GLY A 527 9.32 31.79 4.97
CA GLY A 527 9.84 33.16 5.07
C GLY A 527 11.21 33.27 5.78
N GLY A 528 12.09 32.29 5.57
CA GLY A 528 13.52 32.33 5.92
C GLY A 528 13.89 31.90 7.34
N ALA A 529 15.20 32.00 7.65
CA ALA A 529 15.80 31.51 8.90
C ALA A 529 15.10 32.07 10.17
N GLY A 530 14.68 31.16 11.07
CA GLY A 530 14.12 31.49 12.39
C GLY A 530 12.62 31.22 12.59
N SER A 531 11.88 30.80 11.56
CA SER A 531 10.50 30.31 11.73
C SER A 531 10.48 29.02 12.55
N GLN A 532 9.53 28.91 13.49
CA GLN A 532 9.42 27.77 14.39
C GLN A 532 7.99 27.20 14.35
N ILE A 533 7.75 26.19 13.51
CA ILE A 533 6.39 25.68 13.34
C ILE A 533 5.95 24.91 14.59
N GLY A 534 4.76 25.26 15.09
CA GLY A 534 4.13 24.72 16.29
C GLY A 534 3.00 23.72 15.98
N SER A 535 1.78 24.22 15.77
CA SER A 535 0.63 23.41 15.32
C SER A 535 0.64 23.26 13.82
N VAL A 536 0.21 22.10 13.34
CA VAL A 536 -0.26 21.92 11.97
C VAL A 536 -1.63 21.25 11.98
N LEU A 537 -2.54 21.77 11.17
CA LEU A 537 -3.87 21.19 10.95
C LEU A 537 -4.17 21.12 9.46
N VAL A 538 -4.86 20.06 9.06
CA VAL A 538 -5.42 19.92 7.72
C VAL A 538 -6.89 20.29 7.79
N ASN A 539 -7.33 21.20 6.90
CA ASN A 539 -8.73 21.55 6.77
C ASN A 539 -9.35 20.78 5.60
N PRO A 540 -10.20 19.78 5.85
CA PRO A 540 -10.82 18.99 4.78
C PRO A 540 -11.79 19.79 3.91
N ASN A 541 -12.38 20.87 4.45
CA ASN A 541 -13.43 21.62 3.78
C ASN A 541 -12.88 22.43 2.59
N ASN A 542 -11.58 22.73 2.61
CA ASN A 542 -10.90 23.48 1.56
C ASN A 542 -9.58 22.83 1.10
N ASN A 543 -9.21 21.69 1.68
CA ASN A 543 -7.99 20.95 1.37
C ASN A 543 -6.68 21.74 1.61
N LEU A 544 -6.72 22.77 2.47
CA LEU A 544 -5.57 23.59 2.84
C LEU A 544 -4.98 23.11 4.18
N ILE A 545 -3.69 23.37 4.36
CA ILE A 545 -2.98 23.11 5.62
C ILE A 545 -2.75 24.47 6.30
N TYR A 546 -2.99 24.53 7.61
CA TYR A 546 -2.68 25.71 8.41
C TYR A 546 -1.60 25.35 9.42
N ALA A 547 -0.49 26.09 9.38
CA ALA A 547 0.67 25.86 10.23
C ALA A 547 0.96 27.13 11.05
N SER A 548 0.93 27.02 12.38
CA SER A 548 1.21 28.17 13.24
C SER A 548 2.71 28.32 13.47
N ASP A 549 3.20 29.56 13.49
CA ASP A 549 4.55 29.88 13.91
C ASP A 549 4.57 30.23 15.39
N TYR A 550 5.45 29.60 16.14
CA TYR A 550 5.64 29.85 17.56
C TYR A 550 6.51 31.09 17.82
N SER A 551 7.49 31.35 16.94
CA SER A 551 8.41 32.48 17.09
C SER A 551 7.85 33.75 16.46
N ARG A 552 6.87 33.63 15.56
CA ARG A 552 6.22 34.75 14.87
C ARG A 552 4.70 34.72 15.12
N PRO A 553 4.02 35.87 15.22
CA PRO A 553 2.57 35.94 15.44
C PRO A 553 1.78 35.62 14.15
N LEU A 554 2.06 34.48 13.51
CA LEU A 554 1.57 34.12 12.18
C LEU A 554 1.04 32.68 12.13
N VAL A 555 0.01 32.49 11.31
CA VAL A 555 -0.40 31.19 10.78
C VAL A 555 -0.19 31.21 9.27
N TYR A 556 0.62 30.28 8.76
CA TYR A 556 0.82 30.06 7.33
C TYR A 556 -0.34 29.23 6.77
N VAL A 557 -0.86 29.64 5.62
CA VAL A 557 -1.83 28.88 4.82
C VAL A 557 -1.08 28.22 3.68
N ILE A 558 -1.21 26.91 3.57
CA ILE A 558 -0.43 26.07 2.68
C ILE A 558 -1.37 25.34 1.71
N ASP A 559 -1.08 25.45 0.41
CA ASP A 559 -1.78 24.74 -0.66
C ASP A 559 -0.84 23.71 -1.31
N ARG A 560 -1.14 22.43 -1.07
CA ARG A 560 -0.36 21.31 -1.59
C ARG A 560 -0.49 21.08 -3.10
N SER A 561 -1.43 21.74 -3.77
CA SER A 561 -1.55 21.66 -5.24
C SER A 561 -0.49 22.49 -5.97
N LYS A 562 0.27 23.32 -5.25
CA LYS A 562 1.30 24.19 -5.82
C LYS A 562 2.65 23.46 -5.93
N ALA A 563 3.47 23.88 -6.89
CA ALA A 563 4.81 23.34 -7.11
C ALA A 563 5.76 23.65 -5.94
N ALA A 564 6.85 22.87 -5.82
CA ALA A 564 7.86 23.05 -4.79
C ALA A 564 8.42 24.49 -4.76
N GLY A 565 8.40 25.12 -3.57
CA GLY A 565 8.76 26.53 -3.37
C GLY A 565 7.59 27.53 -3.45
N GLY A 566 6.36 27.06 -3.72
CA GLY A 566 5.14 27.89 -3.79
C GLY A 566 4.01 27.43 -2.86
N PHE A 567 4.31 26.59 -1.86
CA PHE A 567 3.31 25.95 -1.01
C PHE A 567 2.60 26.93 -0.06
N VAL A 568 3.33 27.89 0.52
CA VAL A 568 2.74 28.92 1.37
C VAL A 568 2.07 29.96 0.48
N VAL A 569 0.74 30.00 0.53
CA VAL A 569 -0.08 30.87 -0.34
C VAL A 569 -0.63 32.09 0.37
N ALA A 570 -0.66 32.09 1.71
CA ALA A 570 -1.05 33.24 2.51
C ALA A 570 -0.47 33.16 3.94
N THR A 571 -0.46 34.31 4.63
CA THR A 571 -0.16 34.40 6.06
C THR A 571 -1.28 35.14 6.78
N ILE A 572 -1.61 34.67 7.98
CA ILE A 572 -2.68 35.22 8.82
C ILE A 572 -2.05 35.65 10.14
N THR A 573 -2.14 36.94 10.47
CA THR A 573 -1.66 37.45 11.75
C THR A 573 -2.56 36.99 12.89
N VAL A 574 -1.96 36.41 13.93
CA VAL A 574 -2.60 35.96 15.16
C VAL A 574 -1.84 36.52 16.37
N GLY A 575 -2.16 36.10 17.59
CA GLY A 575 -1.33 36.43 18.76
C GLY A 575 -0.02 35.63 18.79
N SER A 576 0.95 36.16 19.53
CA SER A 576 2.29 35.63 19.75
C SER A 576 2.30 34.29 20.49
N TYR A 577 3.28 33.45 20.14
CA TYR A 577 3.55 32.19 20.84
C TYR A 577 2.34 31.25 20.83
N SER A 578 1.81 31.03 19.62
CA SER A 578 0.64 30.18 19.40
C SER A 578 0.85 28.78 19.95
N GLN A 579 -0.20 28.19 20.51
CA GLN A 579 -0.24 26.82 21.04
C GLN A 579 -1.20 25.94 20.21
N LYS A 580 -1.62 24.77 20.73
CA LYS A 580 -2.37 23.75 19.98
C LYS A 580 -3.65 24.29 19.35
N MET A 581 -3.61 24.46 18.02
CA MET A 581 -4.75 24.88 17.22
C MET A 581 -5.72 23.71 17.02
N THR A 582 -6.98 24.02 16.72
CA THR A 582 -7.99 23.02 16.33
C THR A 582 -9.00 23.64 15.38
N LEU A 583 -9.47 22.81 14.44
CA LEU A 583 -10.57 23.11 13.54
C LEU A 583 -11.89 22.60 14.12
N ASN A 584 -12.93 23.43 14.08
CA ASN A 584 -14.30 22.95 14.13
C ASN A 584 -14.74 22.60 12.70
N PRO A 585 -14.91 21.32 12.34
CA PRO A 585 -15.21 20.93 10.96
C PRO A 585 -16.60 21.35 10.51
N VAL A 586 -17.54 21.59 11.44
CA VAL A 586 -18.93 21.97 11.15
C VAL A 586 -19.02 23.46 10.80
N THR A 587 -18.45 24.33 11.64
CA THR A 587 -18.44 25.78 11.39
C THR A 587 -17.32 26.23 10.46
N ASN A 588 -16.33 25.36 10.27
CA ASN A 588 -15.09 25.61 9.53
C ASN A 588 -14.26 26.77 10.12
N TYR A 589 -14.34 26.96 11.44
CA TYR A 589 -13.53 27.92 12.19
C TYR A 589 -12.31 27.25 12.82
N ILE A 590 -11.18 27.94 12.73
CA ILE A 590 -9.91 27.51 13.30
C ILE A 590 -9.62 28.36 14.53
N TYR A 591 -9.38 27.71 15.65
CA TYR A 591 -9.12 28.34 16.94
C TYR A 591 -7.63 28.28 17.26
N VAL A 592 -7.02 29.44 17.49
CA VAL A 592 -5.57 29.60 17.68
C VAL A 592 -5.30 30.24 19.05
N PRO A 593 -5.00 29.44 20.08
CA PRO A 593 -4.62 29.96 21.38
C PRO A 593 -3.24 30.62 21.31
N SER A 594 -3.10 31.83 21.85
CA SER A 594 -1.84 32.58 21.91
C SER A 594 -1.43 32.76 23.36
N GLN A 595 -0.35 32.09 23.73
CA GLN A 595 0.06 31.96 25.13
C GLN A 595 0.39 33.32 25.77
N ASN A 596 1.19 34.14 25.07
CA ASN A 596 1.74 35.35 25.66
C ASN A 596 0.69 36.46 25.73
N ASP A 597 -0.24 36.50 24.78
CA ASP A 597 -1.31 37.50 24.73
C ASP A 597 -2.53 37.12 25.59
N ASN A 598 -2.60 35.87 26.07
CA ASN A 598 -3.75 35.33 26.80
C ASN A 598 -5.05 35.42 25.97
N THR A 599 -4.98 35.09 24.68
CA THR A 599 -6.11 35.19 23.74
C THR A 599 -6.33 33.91 22.95
N VAL A 600 -7.50 33.78 22.32
CA VAL A 600 -7.74 32.82 21.22
C VAL A 600 -8.17 33.60 19.97
N SER A 601 -7.39 33.49 18.89
CA SER A 601 -7.78 34.02 17.59
C SER A 601 -8.68 33.02 16.87
N VAL A 602 -9.78 33.48 16.28
CA VAL A 602 -10.71 32.65 15.49
C VAL A 602 -10.56 33.02 14.02
N ILE A 603 -10.04 32.09 13.23
CA ILE A 603 -9.84 32.27 11.77
C ILE A 603 -11.04 31.69 11.02
N ASP A 604 -11.55 32.43 10.03
CA ASP A 604 -12.57 31.93 9.11
C ASP A 604 -11.98 31.02 8.03
N GLY A 605 -12.04 29.70 8.23
CA GLY A 605 -11.55 28.72 7.26
C GLY A 605 -12.40 28.63 5.99
N ARG A 606 -13.64 29.16 5.99
CA ARG A 606 -14.52 29.16 4.80
C ARG A 606 -14.00 30.04 3.69
N LEU A 607 -13.17 31.02 4.03
CA LEU A 607 -12.54 31.93 3.07
C LEU A 607 -11.33 31.31 2.36
N GLY A 608 -10.95 30.08 2.71
CA GLY A 608 -9.85 29.35 2.08
C GLY A 608 -8.52 30.11 2.20
N ILE A 609 -7.88 30.37 1.06
CA ILE A 609 -6.63 31.14 0.97
C ILE A 609 -6.77 32.59 1.47
N ASN A 610 -7.98 33.14 1.49
CA ASN A 610 -8.29 34.47 2.00
C ASN A 610 -8.74 34.43 3.47
N GLY A 611 -8.41 33.36 4.19
CA GLY A 611 -8.68 33.21 5.62
C GLY A 611 -8.20 34.42 6.40
N LYS A 612 -9.03 34.90 7.34
CA LYS A 612 -8.69 36.01 8.22
C LYS A 612 -9.24 35.77 9.61
N VAL A 613 -8.65 36.45 10.60
CA VAL A 613 -9.18 36.48 11.96
C VAL A 613 -10.53 37.21 11.96
N LEU A 614 -11.59 36.54 12.42
CA LEU A 614 -12.91 37.12 12.65
C LEU A 614 -12.97 37.87 13.97
N VAL A 615 -12.39 37.26 15.00
CA VAL A 615 -12.38 37.78 16.37
C VAL A 615 -11.17 37.23 17.10
N THR A 616 -10.64 38.04 18.03
CA THR A 616 -9.64 37.61 19.01
C THR A 616 -10.27 37.72 20.39
N ILE A 617 -10.40 36.59 21.07
CA ILE A 617 -11.10 36.46 22.34
C ILE A 617 -10.08 36.59 23.49
N PRO A 618 -10.14 37.63 24.33
CA PRO A 618 -9.30 37.72 25.51
C PRO A 618 -9.79 36.79 26.61
N LEU A 619 -8.90 35.93 27.13
CA LEU A 619 -9.23 34.96 28.18
C LEU A 619 -9.03 35.52 29.60
N GLY A 620 -8.42 36.69 29.71
CA GLY A 620 -8.02 37.31 30.97
C GLY A 620 -6.54 37.08 31.31
N PRO A 621 -6.00 37.87 32.25
CA PRO A 621 -4.58 37.86 32.57
C PRO A 621 -4.13 36.53 33.18
N ASN A 622 -2.87 36.17 32.96
CA ASN A 622 -2.23 34.98 33.55
C ASN A 622 -2.97 33.66 33.27
N THR A 623 -3.65 33.53 32.14
CA THR A 623 -4.29 32.26 31.74
C THR A 623 -3.28 31.34 31.08
N SER A 624 -2.45 31.85 30.17
CA SER A 624 -1.46 31.08 29.40
C SER A 624 -2.12 29.88 28.69
N PRO A 625 -2.99 30.12 27.69
CA PRO A 625 -3.74 29.07 27.02
C PRO A 625 -2.82 28.10 26.26
N ARG A 626 -3.10 26.78 26.34
CA ARG A 626 -2.23 25.71 25.79
C ARG A 626 -2.85 24.90 24.68
N ALA A 627 -4.11 24.51 24.82
CA ALA A 627 -4.76 23.69 23.83
C ALA A 627 -6.24 24.01 23.78
N VAL A 628 -6.81 23.83 22.60
CA VAL A 628 -8.24 23.93 22.34
C VAL A 628 -8.81 22.55 22.00
N ALA A 629 -10.01 22.26 22.51
CA ALA A 629 -10.85 21.17 22.04
C ALA A 629 -12.22 21.70 21.65
N VAL A 630 -12.84 21.07 20.67
CA VAL A 630 -14.15 21.47 20.12
C VAL A 630 -15.12 20.32 20.34
N ASN A 631 -16.28 20.62 20.91
CA ASN A 631 -17.42 19.73 20.87
C ASN A 631 -18.35 20.15 19.73
N THR A 632 -18.39 19.36 18.67
CA THR A 632 -19.18 19.64 17.47
C THR A 632 -20.68 19.44 17.67
N ASN A 633 -21.09 18.66 18.68
CA ASN A 633 -22.51 18.35 18.92
C ASN A 633 -23.27 19.56 19.49
N ASN A 634 -22.61 20.37 20.31
CA ASN A 634 -23.19 21.54 20.96
C ASN A 634 -22.45 22.85 20.65
N ASN A 635 -21.50 22.82 19.70
CA ASN A 635 -20.69 23.95 19.28
C ASN A 635 -19.99 24.67 20.44
N ARG A 636 -19.48 23.92 21.43
CA ARG A 636 -18.70 24.48 22.56
C ARG A 636 -17.21 24.29 22.35
N ILE A 637 -16.44 25.30 22.75
CA ILE A 637 -14.99 25.34 22.61
C ILE A 637 -14.37 25.40 24.00
N TYR A 638 -13.39 24.55 24.25
CA TYR A 638 -12.76 24.37 25.56
C TYR A 638 -11.28 24.67 25.46
N ILE A 639 -10.79 25.61 26.28
CA ILE A 639 -9.39 26.04 26.28
C ILE A 639 -8.73 25.65 27.59
N SER A 640 -7.70 24.83 27.56
CA SER A 640 -6.90 24.53 28.75
C SER A 640 -5.95 25.69 29.06
N ASN A 641 -5.97 26.16 30.30
CA ASN A 641 -5.17 27.30 30.74
C ASN A 641 -4.12 26.84 31.76
N TYR A 642 -2.84 26.99 31.39
CA TYR A 642 -1.72 26.43 32.12
C TYR A 642 -1.54 27.07 33.50
N ASN A 643 -1.61 28.40 33.56
CA ASN A 643 -1.32 29.15 34.79
C ASN A 643 -2.54 29.23 35.72
N SER A 644 -3.75 29.35 35.17
CA SER A 644 -4.99 29.51 35.94
C SER A 644 -5.65 28.21 36.39
N GLN A 645 -5.08 27.04 36.05
CA GLN A 645 -5.54 25.72 36.51
C GLN A 645 -7.03 25.46 36.23
N ASN A 646 -7.49 25.91 35.06
CA ASN A 646 -8.90 25.80 34.66
C ASN A 646 -9.03 25.59 33.15
N ILE A 647 -10.25 25.35 32.72
CA ILE A 647 -10.67 25.38 31.32
C ILE A 647 -11.54 26.63 31.12
N THR A 648 -11.28 27.42 30.09
CA THR A 648 -12.24 28.44 29.62
C THR A 648 -13.20 27.80 28.63
N VAL A 649 -14.51 28.03 28.82
CA VAL A 649 -15.56 27.58 27.92
C VAL A 649 -16.03 28.76 27.07
N ILE A 650 -16.00 28.58 25.76
CA ILE A 650 -16.39 29.57 24.76
C ILE A 650 -17.59 29.04 23.96
N ASP A 651 -18.56 29.92 23.69
CA ASP A 651 -19.64 29.66 22.74
C ASP A 651 -19.10 29.75 21.31
N GLY A 652 -19.18 28.65 20.55
CA GLY A 652 -18.76 28.58 19.15
C GLY A 652 -19.69 29.31 18.17
N ASN A 653 -20.79 29.92 18.64
CA ASN A 653 -21.61 30.83 17.84
C ASN A 653 -20.94 32.21 17.76
N ILE A 654 -19.86 32.27 16.99
CA ILE A 654 -18.99 33.45 16.88
C ILE A 654 -19.74 34.64 16.29
N GLY A 655 -19.94 35.68 17.09
CA GLY A 655 -20.61 36.94 16.75
C GLY A 655 -20.15 38.12 17.63
N ALA A 656 -20.85 39.27 17.58
CA ALA A 656 -20.45 40.51 18.26
C ALA A 656 -20.64 40.54 19.80
N GLN A 657 -21.09 39.45 20.42
CA GLN A 657 -21.36 39.35 21.87
C GLN A 657 -20.29 38.57 22.64
N SER A 658 -20.37 38.60 23.98
CA SER A 658 -19.47 37.89 24.90
C SER A 658 -19.40 36.40 24.56
N GLN A 659 -18.20 35.94 24.20
CA GLN A 659 -17.98 34.58 23.71
C GLN A 659 -17.59 33.61 24.83
N ILE A 660 -17.08 34.11 25.96
CA ILE A 660 -16.80 33.26 27.14
C ILE A 660 -18.08 33.06 27.93
N ILE A 661 -18.44 31.81 28.17
CA ILE A 661 -19.68 31.43 28.86
C ILE A 661 -19.43 30.78 30.23
N GLY A 662 -18.18 30.45 30.56
CA GLY A 662 -17.83 29.93 31.88
C GLY A 662 -16.39 29.45 31.98
N THR A 663 -16.02 29.00 33.18
CA THR A 663 -14.74 28.35 33.45
C THR A 663 -14.93 27.11 34.30
N ILE A 664 -14.15 26.06 34.02
CA ILE A 664 -14.16 24.78 34.75
C ILE A 664 -12.88 24.67 35.58
N PRO A 665 -12.92 24.67 36.93
CA PRO A 665 -11.72 24.47 37.73
C PRO A 665 -11.19 23.04 37.59
N LEU A 666 -9.87 22.87 37.62
CA LEU A 666 -9.19 21.58 37.50
C LEU A 666 -8.48 21.17 38.78
N THR A 667 -8.29 19.87 38.95
CA THR A 667 -7.46 19.31 40.02
C THR A 667 -6.04 19.10 39.53
N GLY A 668 -5.08 19.73 40.21
CA GLY A 668 -3.66 19.67 39.89
C GLY A 668 -3.16 20.85 39.05
N LYS A 669 -1.85 20.96 38.88
CA LYS A 669 -1.23 22.13 38.26
C LYS A 669 -0.86 21.86 36.80
N TYR A 670 -0.86 22.94 36.03
CA TYR A 670 -0.40 22.98 34.64
C TYR A 670 -1.23 22.11 33.68
N PRO A 671 -2.53 22.43 33.49
CA PRO A 671 -3.34 21.83 32.44
C PRO A 671 -2.69 22.03 31.07
N TRP A 672 -2.67 20.96 30.27
CA TRP A 672 -2.03 20.99 28.96
C TRP A 672 -2.93 20.42 27.86
N GLY A 673 -2.72 19.18 27.40
CA GLY A 673 -3.56 18.56 26.38
C GLY A 673 -5.02 18.46 26.83
N ILE A 674 -5.94 18.78 25.93
CA ILE A 674 -7.39 18.63 26.13
C ILE A 674 -7.99 17.88 24.93
N LEU A 675 -8.98 17.05 25.21
CA LEU A 675 -9.74 16.26 24.25
C LEU A 675 -11.21 16.22 24.66
N VAL A 676 -12.12 16.26 23.69
CA VAL A 676 -13.53 15.94 23.87
C VAL A 676 -13.77 14.55 23.30
N ASP A 677 -14.40 13.65 24.04
CA ASP A 677 -14.94 12.42 23.48
C ASP A 677 -16.31 12.73 22.84
N PRO A 678 -16.44 12.68 21.50
CA PRO A 678 -17.68 13.06 20.83
C PRO A 678 -18.84 12.12 21.13
N SER A 679 -18.57 10.88 21.57
CA SER A 679 -19.60 9.88 21.87
C SER A 679 -20.28 10.10 23.21
N THR A 680 -19.55 10.65 24.19
CA THR A 680 -20.04 10.86 25.56
C THR A 680 -20.17 12.33 25.95
N GLY A 681 -19.51 13.22 25.20
CA GLY A 681 -19.38 14.64 25.53
C GLY A 681 -18.41 14.93 26.68
N LEU A 682 -17.76 13.91 27.24
CA LEU A 682 -16.80 14.07 28.34
C LEU A 682 -15.51 14.74 27.86
N LEU A 683 -14.90 15.55 28.73
CA LEU A 683 -13.59 16.14 28.50
C LEU A 683 -12.52 15.36 29.25
N TYR A 684 -11.38 15.21 28.60
CA TYR A 684 -10.18 14.61 29.16
C TYR A 684 -9.06 15.63 29.09
N VAL A 685 -8.44 15.94 30.23
CA VAL A 685 -7.41 16.97 30.32
C VAL A 685 -6.16 16.43 31.01
N ASN A 686 -5.04 16.47 30.30
CA ASN A 686 -3.73 16.14 30.82
C ASN A 686 -3.29 17.21 31.82
N ILE A 687 -2.86 16.79 33.01
CA ILE A 687 -2.34 17.66 34.07
C ILE A 687 -0.85 17.36 34.27
N TYR A 688 -0.01 18.26 33.73
CA TYR A 688 1.42 18.01 33.51
C TYR A 688 2.18 17.60 34.78
N SER A 689 2.11 18.38 35.86
CA SER A 689 2.92 18.08 37.06
C SER A 689 2.32 16.99 37.96
N SER A 690 1.06 16.64 37.73
CA SER A 690 0.32 15.71 38.59
C SER A 690 0.27 14.30 38.02
N ASN A 691 0.75 14.07 36.79
CA ASN A 691 0.73 12.77 36.11
C ASN A 691 -0.67 12.15 36.04
N ILE A 692 -1.69 13.00 35.87
CA ILE A 692 -3.09 12.58 35.79
C ILE A 692 -3.78 13.15 34.57
N VAL A 693 -4.87 12.49 34.19
CA VAL A 693 -5.91 13.01 33.30
C VAL A 693 -7.16 13.29 34.14
N ASN A 694 -7.64 14.54 34.13
CA ASN A 694 -8.95 14.90 34.68
C ASN A 694 -10.04 14.49 33.70
N VAL A 695 -11.08 13.82 34.18
CA VAL A 695 -12.27 13.43 33.42
C VAL A 695 -13.42 14.31 33.89
N ILE A 696 -14.01 15.06 32.97
CA ILE A 696 -14.94 16.13 33.30
C ILE A 696 -16.22 15.88 32.53
N LYS A 697 -17.34 15.94 33.24
CA LYS A 697 -18.66 16.04 32.65
C LYS A 697 -18.99 17.51 32.48
N PRO A 698 -19.06 18.05 31.25
CA PRO A 698 -19.57 19.40 31.04
C PRO A 698 -21.00 19.48 31.56
N ASP A 699 -21.32 20.58 32.24
CA ASP A 699 -22.70 20.89 32.60
C ASP A 699 -23.24 21.86 31.56
N GLU A 700 -24.15 21.38 30.72
CA GLU A 700 -24.78 22.18 29.66
C GLU A 700 -25.88 23.13 30.19
N SER A 701 -26.27 22.96 31.47
CA SER A 701 -27.31 23.74 32.14
C SER A 701 -26.77 24.86 33.05
N LEU A 702 -25.47 24.84 33.40
CA LEU A 702 -24.85 25.80 34.32
C LEU A 702 -23.91 26.79 33.62
N VAL A 703 -23.98 28.05 34.08
CA VAL A 703 -23.03 29.14 33.77
C VAL A 703 -21.65 28.89 34.42
N ALA A 704 -21.56 27.96 35.38
CA ALA A 704 -20.33 27.47 35.97
C ALA A 704 -20.04 26.07 35.41
N GLY A 705 -19.24 26.03 34.35
CA GLY A 705 -19.07 24.85 33.51
C GLY A 705 -18.51 23.64 34.26
N GLY A 706 -19.25 22.54 34.19
CA GLY A 706 -18.78 21.15 34.38
C GLY A 706 -18.23 20.74 35.75
N VAL A 707 -18.20 19.43 35.97
CA VAL A 707 -17.72 18.81 37.21
C VAL A 707 -16.71 17.72 36.87
N ILE A 708 -15.61 17.66 37.63
CA ILE A 708 -14.66 16.54 37.56
C ILE A 708 -15.36 15.30 38.14
N ILE A 709 -15.48 14.26 37.33
CA ILE A 709 -16.11 12.98 37.71
C ILE A 709 -15.09 11.86 37.88
N GLY A 710 -13.83 12.09 37.51
CA GLY A 710 -12.76 11.12 37.64
C GLY A 710 -11.37 11.72 37.44
N THR A 711 -10.37 11.04 37.97
CA THR A 711 -8.94 11.34 37.75
C THR A 711 -8.21 10.03 37.47
N ILE A 712 -7.44 10.00 36.39
CA ILE A 712 -6.76 8.80 35.92
C ILE A 712 -5.25 9.03 35.98
N THR A 713 -4.53 8.22 36.74
CA THR A 713 -3.06 8.28 36.76
C THR A 713 -2.50 7.71 35.47
N VAL A 714 -1.58 8.45 34.83
CA VAL A 714 -0.92 8.08 33.57
C VAL A 714 0.60 8.16 33.73
N GLY A 715 1.35 7.98 32.62
CA GLY A 715 2.79 8.15 32.59
C GLY A 715 3.28 9.53 33.07
N TYR A 716 4.59 9.64 33.30
CA TYR A 716 5.18 10.84 33.90
C TYR A 716 5.14 12.01 32.91
N THR A 717 4.68 13.17 33.38
CA THR A 717 4.55 14.43 32.63
C THR A 717 3.74 14.32 31.34
N PRO A 718 2.41 14.07 31.43
CA PRO A 718 1.53 14.06 30.26
C PRO A 718 1.37 15.49 29.73
N GLU A 719 1.96 15.78 28.56
CA GLU A 719 1.86 17.09 27.92
C GLU A 719 0.63 17.18 26.99
N ARG A 720 0.85 17.28 25.67
CA ARG A 720 -0.14 17.70 24.68
C ARG A 720 -0.82 16.54 23.99
N GLY A 721 -0.12 15.40 23.91
CA GLY A 721 -0.58 14.17 23.28
C GLY A 721 -1.71 13.55 24.09
N ILE A 722 -2.92 13.80 23.63
CA ILE A 722 -4.13 13.10 24.01
C ILE A 722 -5.00 12.96 22.77
N LEU A 723 -5.46 11.73 22.50
CA LEU A 723 -6.13 11.40 21.26
C LEU A 723 -7.19 10.31 21.48
N LYS A 724 -8.39 10.50 20.93
CA LYS A 724 -9.45 9.49 20.88
C LYS A 724 -9.33 8.71 19.58
N ASP A 725 -9.31 7.38 19.66
CA ASP A 725 -9.53 6.55 18.48
C ASP A 725 -11.05 6.49 18.18
N PRO A 726 -11.52 6.92 17.00
CA PRO A 726 -12.94 6.86 16.65
C PRO A 726 -13.50 5.44 16.47
N HIS A 727 -12.65 4.44 16.28
CA HIS A 727 -13.06 3.06 16.00
C HIS A 727 -13.18 2.20 17.25
N THR A 728 -12.69 2.68 18.39
CA THR A 728 -12.67 1.95 19.66
C THR A 728 -13.16 2.82 20.80
N ASN A 729 -13.20 2.31 22.03
CA ASN A 729 -13.47 3.10 23.24
C ASN A 729 -12.17 3.57 23.91
N TYR A 730 -11.08 3.72 23.15
CA TYR A 730 -9.77 4.02 23.72
C TYR A 730 -9.33 5.46 23.49
N ILE A 731 -8.72 6.02 24.54
CA ILE A 731 -7.94 7.25 24.50
C ILE A 731 -6.47 6.90 24.72
N TYR A 732 -5.60 7.55 23.96
CA TYR A 732 -4.16 7.40 24.04
C TYR A 732 -3.56 8.69 24.61
N VAL A 733 -2.65 8.55 25.57
CA VAL A 733 -2.01 9.67 26.26
C VAL A 733 -0.50 9.49 26.19
N SER A 734 0.20 10.46 25.59
CA SER A 734 1.66 10.44 25.54
C SER A 734 2.25 11.04 26.81
N SER A 735 3.47 10.63 27.16
CA SER A 735 4.16 11.07 28.36
C SER A 735 5.60 11.43 28.03
N LEU A 736 6.07 12.55 28.58
CA LEU A 736 7.44 13.01 28.37
C LEU A 736 8.45 12.16 29.14
N GLY A 737 8.19 11.90 30.43
CA GLY A 737 9.15 11.23 31.29
C GLY A 737 9.26 9.71 31.07
N THR A 738 8.41 9.13 30.22
CA THR A 738 8.39 7.67 29.98
C THR A 738 8.43 7.36 28.50
N ALA A 739 9.14 6.28 28.14
CA ALA A 739 9.11 5.69 26.80
C ALA A 739 7.82 4.88 26.62
N SER A 740 6.68 5.52 26.80
CA SER A 740 5.39 4.87 26.73
C SER A 740 4.22 5.77 26.36
N VAL A 741 3.16 5.15 25.86
CA VAL A 741 1.83 5.75 25.66
C VAL A 741 0.81 4.98 26.52
N SER A 742 0.08 5.68 27.38
CA SER A 742 -0.97 5.09 28.21
C SER A 742 -2.26 4.96 27.41
N VAL A 743 -2.94 3.81 27.54
CA VAL A 743 -4.23 3.53 26.92
C VAL A 743 -5.32 3.53 27.98
N ILE A 744 -6.31 4.39 27.81
CA ILE A 744 -7.44 4.59 28.73
C ILE A 744 -8.71 4.06 28.07
N ASP A 745 -9.47 3.25 28.80
CA ASP A 745 -10.79 2.76 28.37
C ASP A 745 -11.92 3.71 28.82
N THR A 746 -12.60 4.32 27.85
CA THR A 746 -13.67 5.29 28.08
C THR A 746 -15.05 4.66 28.20
N SER A 747 -15.19 3.33 28.14
CA SER A 747 -16.47 2.64 28.33
C SER A 747 -17.07 2.82 29.73
N LYS A 748 -16.27 3.28 30.71
CA LYS A 748 -16.71 3.56 32.07
C LYS A 748 -17.05 5.04 32.26
N PRO A 749 -18.14 5.37 32.98
CA PRO A 749 -18.61 6.76 33.13
C PRO A 749 -17.55 7.73 33.68
N ASN A 750 -16.66 7.26 34.56
CA ASN A 750 -15.64 8.10 35.21
C ASN A 750 -14.31 8.12 34.44
N GLY A 751 -14.32 7.71 33.16
CA GLY A 751 -13.16 7.66 32.28
C GLY A 751 -12.25 6.43 32.44
N GLY A 752 -12.65 5.45 33.26
CA GLY A 752 -11.94 4.19 33.41
C GLY A 752 -10.57 4.30 34.07
N ALA A 753 -9.72 3.30 33.85
CA ALA A 753 -8.33 3.25 34.30
C ALA A 753 -7.43 3.08 33.08
N VAL A 754 -6.12 3.30 33.25
CA VAL A 754 -5.14 2.85 32.25
C VAL A 754 -5.21 1.33 32.18
N ILE A 755 -5.63 0.80 31.04
CA ILE A 755 -5.77 -0.64 30.82
C ILE A 755 -4.48 -1.26 30.27
N GLU A 756 -3.65 -0.44 29.63
CA GLU A 756 -2.44 -0.88 28.95
C GLU A 756 -1.47 0.30 28.84
N THR A 757 -0.17 -0.01 28.82
CA THR A 757 0.88 0.96 28.53
C THR A 757 1.72 0.41 27.39
N ILE A 758 1.69 1.08 26.26
CA ILE A 758 2.40 0.68 25.05
C ILE A 758 3.83 1.18 25.17
N THR A 759 4.80 0.26 25.12
CA THR A 759 6.23 0.60 25.12
C THR A 759 6.62 1.25 23.80
N MET A 760 7.27 2.41 23.89
CA MET A 760 7.75 3.17 22.74
C MET A 760 9.25 3.00 22.55
N PRO A 761 9.77 3.08 21.32
CA PRO A 761 11.20 3.03 21.04
C PRO A 761 12.00 4.17 21.69
N HIS A 762 11.35 5.29 21.95
CA HIS A 762 11.96 6.50 22.49
C HIS A 762 11.13 7.10 23.64
N ALA A 763 11.81 7.75 24.57
CA ALA A 763 11.20 8.57 25.63
C ALA A 763 10.75 9.93 25.07
N SER A 764 10.25 10.81 25.95
CA SER A 764 9.90 12.19 25.59
C SER A 764 8.76 12.28 24.58
N ASN A 765 7.71 11.46 24.73
CA ASN A 765 6.58 11.43 23.80
C ASN A 765 5.62 12.62 24.04
N THR A 766 5.52 13.52 23.07
CA THR A 766 4.85 14.84 23.24
C THR A 766 3.54 14.98 22.47
N ALA A 767 3.43 14.32 21.33
CA ALA A 767 2.35 14.51 20.37
C ALA A 767 1.79 13.17 19.90
N LEU A 768 0.49 13.17 19.61
CA LEU A 768 -0.24 12.03 19.06
C LEU A 768 -1.09 12.52 17.89
N ALA A 769 -1.06 11.79 16.79
CA ALA A 769 -1.97 11.95 15.66
C ALA A 769 -2.42 10.57 15.18
N MET A 770 -3.61 10.45 14.61
CA MET A 770 -4.12 9.18 14.08
C MET A 770 -4.49 9.31 12.62
N ASP A 771 -4.11 8.31 11.85
CA ASP A 771 -4.76 8.01 10.59
C ASP A 771 -5.87 7.01 10.84
N SER A 772 -7.11 7.51 10.77
CA SER A 772 -8.32 6.72 10.96
C SER A 772 -8.47 5.63 9.88
N ALA A 773 -7.99 5.85 8.65
CA ALA A 773 -8.13 4.87 7.57
C ALA A 773 -7.24 3.65 7.79
N THR A 774 -5.98 3.86 8.19
CA THR A 774 -5.04 2.77 8.46
C THR A 774 -5.06 2.29 9.91
N LYS A 775 -5.82 2.96 10.79
CA LYS A 775 -5.88 2.70 12.23
C LYS A 775 -4.51 2.82 12.91
N ASN A 776 -3.65 3.67 12.40
CA ASN A 776 -2.32 3.90 12.94
C ASN A 776 -2.27 5.20 13.75
N ILE A 777 -1.60 5.14 14.90
CA ILE A 777 -1.32 6.31 15.75
C ILE A 777 0.16 6.64 15.64
N TYR A 778 0.44 7.88 15.28
CA TYR A 778 1.77 8.44 15.14
C TYR A 778 2.15 9.21 16.39
N VAL A 779 3.33 8.91 16.91
CA VAL A 779 3.84 9.44 18.17
C VAL A 779 5.11 10.23 17.90
N GLY A 780 5.02 11.54 18.17
CA GLY A 780 6.16 12.44 18.09
C GLY A 780 6.97 12.41 19.39
N SER A 781 8.27 12.15 19.29
CA SER A 781 9.18 12.10 20.42
C SER A 781 10.15 13.29 20.39
N ASN A 782 10.18 14.04 21.49
CA ASN A 782 11.03 15.19 21.68
C ASN A 782 12.52 14.77 21.71
N GLY A 783 13.35 15.46 20.92
CA GLY A 783 14.79 15.21 20.84
C GLY A 783 15.20 14.08 19.89
N TYR A 784 14.24 13.45 19.20
CA TYR A 784 14.48 12.36 18.26
C TYR A 784 14.02 12.75 16.85
N ALA A 785 14.77 12.30 15.85
CA ALA A 785 14.48 12.50 14.43
C ALA A 785 13.49 11.47 13.87
N ASN A 786 12.65 10.88 14.72
CA ASN A 786 11.80 9.74 14.35
C ASN A 786 10.37 9.94 14.86
N ILE A 787 9.39 9.52 14.06
CA ILE A 787 7.99 9.37 14.48
C ILE A 787 7.73 7.88 14.71
N SER A 788 7.33 7.50 15.91
CA SER A 788 6.97 6.11 16.19
C SER A 788 5.53 5.84 15.77
N VAL A 789 5.21 4.61 15.36
CA VAL A 789 3.89 4.22 14.88
C VAL A 789 3.32 3.10 15.74
N ILE A 790 2.08 3.26 16.17
CA ILE A 790 1.30 2.29 16.93
C ILE A 790 0.16 1.78 16.03
N ASP A 791 0.00 0.47 15.93
CA ASP A 791 -1.23 -0.15 15.43
C ASP A 791 -2.30 -0.01 16.52
N SER A 792 -3.32 0.82 16.32
CA SER A 792 -4.35 1.03 17.36
C SER A 792 -5.20 -0.22 17.61
N GLY A 793 -5.39 -1.08 16.60
CA GLY A 793 -6.17 -2.32 16.71
C GLY A 793 -5.45 -3.39 17.52
N ARG A 794 -4.12 -3.49 17.36
CA ARG A 794 -3.27 -4.42 18.13
C ARG A 794 -2.69 -3.80 19.40
N ARG A 795 -2.73 -2.47 19.55
CA ARG A 795 -2.14 -1.68 20.65
C ARG A 795 -0.64 -1.95 20.84
N VAL A 796 0.09 -2.12 19.73
CA VAL A 796 1.55 -2.34 19.76
C VAL A 796 2.27 -1.33 18.88
N SER A 797 3.49 -0.96 19.27
CA SER A 797 4.40 -0.21 18.42
C SER A 797 4.84 -1.10 17.25
N ILE A 798 4.67 -0.64 16.03
CA ILE A 798 4.90 -1.40 14.78
C ILE A 798 6.05 -0.86 13.93
N GLY A 799 6.64 0.28 14.31
CA GLY A 799 7.81 0.80 13.62
C GLY A 799 8.10 2.27 13.92
N THR A 800 9.12 2.79 13.25
CA THR A 800 9.49 4.20 13.28
C THR A 800 9.66 4.74 11.86
N ILE A 801 9.32 6.01 11.67
CA ILE A 801 9.51 6.77 10.45
C ILE A 801 10.67 7.72 10.69
N SER A 802 11.72 7.63 9.87
CA SER A 802 12.82 8.58 9.92
C SER A 802 12.36 9.92 9.34
N THR A 803 12.65 11.00 10.04
CA THR A 803 12.34 12.39 9.65
C THR A 803 13.62 13.21 9.53
N TYR A 804 13.56 14.38 8.91
CA TYR A 804 14.76 15.15 8.58
C TYR A 804 15.19 16.04 9.76
N GLY A 805 16.24 15.65 10.48
CA GLY A 805 16.94 16.50 11.45
C GLY A 805 16.80 16.08 12.92
N VAL A 806 17.81 16.40 13.73
CA VAL A 806 17.82 16.16 15.18
C VAL A 806 17.06 17.31 15.84
N CYS A 807 15.92 16.99 16.46
CA CYS A 807 14.92 17.90 17.05
C CYS A 807 13.67 18.17 16.18
N TYR A 808 12.67 17.32 16.43
CA TYR A 808 11.21 17.45 16.33
C TYR A 808 10.62 17.68 14.95
N ASP A 809 10.26 16.60 14.27
CA ASP A 809 9.29 16.62 13.20
C ASP A 809 8.01 15.96 13.70
N VAL A 810 6.87 16.64 13.58
CA VAL A 810 5.59 15.94 13.52
C VAL A 810 4.90 16.42 12.26
N SER A 811 4.75 15.49 11.34
CA SER A 811 4.18 15.63 10.01
C SER A 811 2.69 15.93 10.04
N ALA A 812 2.20 16.80 9.15
CA ALA A 812 0.79 16.78 8.79
C ALA A 812 0.50 15.48 8.03
N PHE A 813 -0.51 14.74 8.47
CA PHE A 813 -1.00 13.54 7.78
C PHE A 813 -2.16 13.91 6.85
#